data_AF-A0AAD4JEL3-F1
#
_entry.id   AF-A0AAD4JEL3-F1
#
_cell.length_a   1.000
_cell.length_b   1.000
_cell.length_c   1.000
_cell.angle_alpha   90.00
_cell.angle_beta   90.00
_cell.angle_gamma   90.00
#
_symmetry.space_group_name_H-M   'P 1'
#
loop_
_entity.id
_entity.type
_entity.pdbx_description
1 polymer ?
#
loop_
_entity_poly.entity_id
_entity_poly.type
_entity_poly.pdbx_seq_one_letter_code
_entity_poly.pdbx_strand_id
1 'polypeptide(L)'
;MDGYGPCGWTWTLAVLLLIFICRLISFRRRRRPRPHKSSSFPASKASLSAPGIISDSDLKNLMEDLDENSSSSASNINIWENVVDRSCNSISYTAKCCKSKDGVGPLKYLSVTTFEDCSVDLLLDFYMDYDYRMQWDKTFVHHQQLQLDHASSTEFGLTIKKFTFLTPREYVLAWKLWQGTDGSFYCFSKECEHPLAPKNRKNVRVAVYRSGWRIRKVPGRNACEIRMVHQEDAGLNVEMAKLAFAKGIWSYVCKMDDALRKYSVKKQHQLSSIAGARLCIQKVPVEFEVRDDSISRVDEAVLAGNQRLGNCRSNKTKLRRMPSSKVIANGLVLLGGAICLSRGHSSLGSKVAMAYLLSKLTKRASLDLSWKEIDQSATEAQALMKFKSSLVNADPTLSNWNPATPPCTGERSNWAGVLCYNGYVWGLQLERMNLGGQIDVDALQPLRYMRAVSFMGNTFVGPMPDWKKVGAIKALYLSDNQFSGQIPADAFKGMYSLKKVHLANNRFTGPLPTSLESPKLIELRLDGNQFTGAIPKISSENLKLLNVSNNRLEGPIPSALSAMDPDSFTGNTALCGEPLPTLCDPILYPPAAPIAQSQSQLPIALLVACIVVGLILIILLIIFLLLRWRRRGSQTPQLGKPIDVEKNSNNINLNAVAVAVPAAASASASASAAGGHNIETNNTSNQVIGTPGRRSDQHQPGKLSFVDEKRQKFDLQDLMRASAEVLGSGNFGASYKAVLVDGEALVVKRFKQMNGIAREDFHEHMRRLGRLKHPNLLPLVAYLYRKEEKLLVSDFVTNGSLATLLHGKHSGVLKWSSRLKIIKGVAKGLIYLQNEVPTLSVPHGHLKSSNVLLDEDYNPLLMDYALLPVVNASHVHHVLLAYKSPEYAQHGRITKKTDVWCLGTLILETLTGRYLAHGTSADLAAWINGIAGEEESRVFDRQMEGGASASSRNQMEKMLQIGISCCKEDADKRWDLDEAARQIDLIQHDDD
;
A
#
# COMPACT_ATOMS: atom_id res chain seq x y z
N MET A 1 -46.74 39.51 45.09
CA MET A 1 -47.44 38.77 46.15
C MET A 1 -47.60 37.34 45.66
N ASP A 2 -47.16 36.38 46.47
CA ASP A 2 -47.79 35.09 46.84
C ASP A 2 -48.39 34.21 45.70
N GLY A 3 -48.30 32.87 45.72
CA GLY A 3 -47.73 31.93 46.69
C GLY A 3 -48.47 30.58 46.63
N TYR A 4 -47.74 29.45 46.71
CA TYR A 4 -48.23 28.07 46.87
C TYR A 4 -49.06 27.39 45.74
N GLY A 5 -49.05 26.04 45.74
CA GLY A 5 -49.90 25.13 44.93
C GLY A 5 -50.83 24.30 45.86
N PRO A 6 -51.16 23.00 45.61
CA PRO A 6 -50.71 22.09 44.54
C PRO A 6 -51.79 21.09 43.97
N CYS A 7 -51.36 20.20 43.07
CA CYS A 7 -51.81 18.80 42.79
C CYS A 7 -53.30 18.32 42.88
N GLY A 8 -53.78 17.73 41.77
CA GLY A 8 -53.72 16.26 41.61
C GLY A 8 -55.02 15.41 41.65
N TRP A 9 -55.46 14.86 40.50
CA TRP A 9 -56.52 13.82 40.41
C TRP A 9 -56.35 12.74 39.31
N THR A 10 -55.33 12.80 38.45
CA THR A 10 -55.27 12.00 37.20
C THR A 10 -54.76 10.55 37.32
N TRP A 11 -54.24 10.14 38.48
CA TRP A 11 -53.51 8.86 38.62
C TRP A 11 -54.39 7.61 38.78
N THR A 12 -55.65 7.74 39.20
CA THR A 12 -56.52 6.59 39.53
C THR A 12 -56.95 5.78 38.31
N LEU A 13 -57.20 6.43 37.17
CA LEU A 13 -57.65 5.79 35.93
C LEU A 13 -56.60 4.87 35.29
N ALA A 14 -55.31 5.20 35.43
CA ALA A 14 -54.22 4.43 34.82
C ALA A 14 -54.06 3.02 35.45
N VAL A 15 -54.36 2.89 36.75
CA VAL A 15 -54.16 1.63 37.50
C VAL A 15 -55.15 0.54 37.06
N LEU A 16 -56.40 0.91 36.76
CA LEU A 16 -57.45 -0.03 36.35
C LEU A 16 -57.16 -0.70 35.00
N LEU A 17 -56.58 0.04 34.04
CA LEU A 17 -56.23 -0.49 32.72
C LEU A 17 -55.16 -1.58 32.81
N LEU A 18 -54.19 -1.41 33.71
CA LEU A 18 -53.05 -2.30 33.91
C LEU A 18 -53.47 -3.68 34.46
N ILE A 19 -54.47 -3.72 35.34
CA ILE A 19 -55.02 -4.96 35.91
C ILE A 19 -55.66 -5.85 34.84
N PHE A 20 -56.28 -5.26 33.81
CA PHE A 20 -56.94 -6.00 32.73
C PHE A 20 -55.93 -6.72 31.83
N ILE A 21 -54.84 -6.04 31.46
CA ILE A 21 -53.76 -6.59 30.61
C ILE A 21 -53.10 -7.81 31.29
N CYS A 22 -52.87 -7.74 32.61
CA CYS A 22 -52.28 -8.83 33.38
C CYS A 22 -53.08 -10.14 33.34
N ARG A 23 -54.40 -10.12 33.06
CA ARG A 23 -55.21 -11.34 32.95
C ARG A 23 -55.00 -12.11 31.63
N LEU A 24 -54.70 -11.42 30.53
CA LEU A 24 -54.49 -12.07 29.21
C LEU A 24 -53.20 -12.91 29.16
N ILE A 25 -52.22 -12.61 30.01
CA ILE A 25 -50.95 -13.35 30.13
C ILE A 25 -51.17 -14.77 30.72
N SER A 26 -52.33 -15.06 31.31
CA SER A 26 -52.57 -16.29 32.07
C SER A 26 -52.78 -17.59 31.25
N PHE A 27 -53.01 -17.52 29.93
CA PHE A 27 -53.61 -18.63 29.19
C PHE A 27 -52.83 -19.22 27.99
N ARG A 28 -51.56 -19.62 28.19
CA ARG A 28 -50.94 -20.74 27.43
C ARG A 28 -49.80 -21.45 28.21
N ARG A 29 -50.18 -22.47 28.98
CA ARG A 29 -49.28 -23.41 29.70
C ARG A 29 -49.04 -24.71 28.89
N ARG A 30 -48.06 -25.51 29.35
CA ARG A 30 -47.78 -26.96 29.11
C ARG A 30 -46.72 -27.24 28.02
N ARG A 31 -45.75 -28.16 28.18
CA ARG A 31 -45.28 -29.08 29.28
C ARG A 31 -43.71 -29.16 29.16
N ARG A 32 -42.87 -29.17 30.21
CA ARG A 32 -42.53 -30.21 31.23
C ARG A 32 -41.96 -31.53 30.66
N PRO A 33 -40.98 -32.23 31.31
CA PRO A 33 -40.08 -31.83 32.43
C PRO A 33 -38.60 -32.35 32.35
N ARG A 34 -37.84 -32.17 33.45
CA ARG A 34 -36.50 -32.74 33.84
C ARG A 34 -36.63 -34.25 34.28
N PRO A 35 -35.62 -35.03 34.81
CA PRO A 35 -34.28 -34.72 35.41
C PRO A 35 -33.14 -35.75 35.05
N HIS A 36 -32.03 -36.06 35.77
CA HIS A 36 -31.45 -35.68 37.09
C HIS A 36 -29.92 -35.99 37.25
N LYS A 37 -29.23 -35.24 38.16
CA LYS A 37 -28.21 -35.63 39.19
C LYS A 37 -26.90 -36.42 38.91
N SER A 38 -25.77 -35.81 39.36
CA SER A 38 -24.65 -36.34 40.21
C SER A 38 -23.74 -37.49 39.70
N SER A 39 -22.48 -37.68 40.15
CA SER A 39 -21.62 -37.05 41.20
C SER A 39 -20.11 -37.14 40.86
N SER A 40 -19.26 -36.54 41.72
CA SER A 40 -17.89 -36.98 42.12
C SER A 40 -16.76 -37.14 41.08
N PHE A 41 -15.63 -36.46 41.35
CA PHE A 41 -14.30 -36.84 40.85
C PHE A 41 -13.91 -38.25 41.32
N PRO A 42 -13.03 -38.94 40.57
CA PRO A 42 -11.64 -38.97 41.01
C PRO A 42 -10.65 -38.51 39.92
N ALA A 43 -9.41 -38.21 40.32
CA ALA A 43 -8.31 -38.00 39.38
C ALA A 43 -7.93 -39.33 38.71
N SER A 44 -7.96 -39.37 37.39
CA SER A 44 -7.45 -40.49 36.59
C SER A 44 -6.54 -39.98 35.48
N LYS A 45 -5.54 -40.79 35.11
CA LYS A 45 -4.67 -40.50 33.97
C LYS A 45 -5.49 -40.67 32.69
N ALA A 46 -5.98 -39.57 32.13
CA ALA A 46 -6.56 -39.55 30.79
C ALA A 46 -5.46 -39.72 29.74
N SER A 47 -4.93 -40.93 29.61
CA SER A 47 -4.14 -41.33 28.45
C SER A 47 -5.04 -41.23 27.23
N LEU A 48 -4.78 -40.26 26.34
CA LEU A 48 -5.31 -40.33 24.97
C LEU A 48 -4.58 -41.48 24.25
N SER A 49 -5.11 -42.68 24.42
CA SER A 49 -4.94 -43.75 23.44
C SER A 49 -5.60 -43.30 22.14
N ALA A 50 -4.79 -42.72 21.24
CA ALA A 50 -5.18 -42.35 19.89
C ALA A 50 -4.59 -43.37 18.90
N PRO A 51 -5.35 -44.39 18.46
CA PRO A 51 -4.88 -45.31 17.44
C PRO A 51 -4.62 -44.56 16.13
N GLY A 52 -3.41 -44.71 15.57
CA GLY A 52 -3.15 -44.46 14.15
C GLY A 52 -3.32 -43.03 13.64
N ILE A 53 -2.82 -41.99 14.35
CA ILE A 53 -2.69 -40.65 13.75
C ILE A 53 -1.78 -40.70 12.52
N ILE A 54 -0.70 -41.50 12.60
CA ILE A 54 0.07 -41.98 11.45
C ILE A 54 0.08 -43.51 11.52
N SER A 55 -0.26 -44.15 10.40
CA SER A 55 -0.37 -45.59 10.23
C SER A 55 0.58 -46.09 9.14
N ASP A 56 0.77 -47.40 9.04
CA ASP A 56 1.57 -47.98 7.94
C ASP A 56 0.86 -47.85 6.57
N SER A 57 -0.45 -47.59 6.57
CA SER A 57 -1.18 -47.14 5.38
C SER A 57 -0.81 -45.70 4.98
N ASP A 58 -0.52 -44.79 5.93
CA ASP A 58 0.03 -43.48 5.61
C ASP A 58 1.45 -43.60 5.01
N LEU A 59 2.27 -44.56 5.46
CA LEU A 59 3.56 -44.88 4.84
C LEU A 59 3.37 -45.42 3.40
N LYS A 60 2.47 -46.38 3.19
CA LYS A 60 2.15 -46.91 1.85
C LYS A 60 1.72 -45.79 0.90
N ASN A 61 0.81 -44.93 1.34
CA ASN A 61 0.34 -43.78 0.56
C ASN A 61 1.49 -42.78 0.26
N LEU A 62 2.42 -42.57 1.20
CA LEU A 62 3.61 -41.75 0.98
C LEU A 62 4.51 -42.37 -0.08
N MET A 63 4.74 -43.68 -0.06
CA MET A 63 5.58 -44.38 -1.05
C MET A 63 4.95 -44.31 -2.45
N GLU A 64 3.63 -44.52 -2.56
CA GLU A 64 2.89 -44.36 -3.83
C GLU A 64 2.93 -42.93 -4.39
N ASP A 65 2.76 -41.90 -3.53
CA ASP A 65 2.89 -40.49 -3.93
C ASP A 65 4.33 -40.12 -4.31
N LEU A 66 5.34 -40.73 -3.69
CA LEU A 66 6.75 -40.47 -3.98
C LEU A 66 7.23 -41.18 -5.25
N ASP A 67 6.78 -42.40 -5.54
CA ASP A 67 7.22 -43.14 -6.74
C ASP A 67 6.37 -42.87 -7.99
N GLU A 68 5.41 -41.94 -7.91
CA GLU A 68 4.46 -41.54 -8.98
C GLU A 68 3.54 -42.71 -9.48
N ASN A 69 3.67 -43.89 -8.88
CA ASN A 69 3.05 -45.17 -9.25
C ASN A 69 1.55 -45.26 -8.86
N SER A 70 0.76 -44.33 -9.40
CA SER A 70 -0.72 -44.38 -9.38
C SER A 70 -1.32 -45.37 -10.41
N SER A 71 -0.50 -46.28 -10.94
CA SER A 71 -0.75 -47.16 -12.10
C SER A 71 -1.46 -48.48 -11.78
N SER A 72 -1.96 -48.67 -10.54
CA SER A 72 -2.55 -49.94 -10.06
C SER A 72 -4.08 -49.96 -9.97
N SER A 73 -4.78 -48.86 -10.30
CA SER A 73 -6.25 -48.87 -10.42
C SER A 73 -6.74 -48.02 -11.60
N ALA A 74 -7.50 -48.64 -12.51
CA ALA A 74 -7.79 -48.14 -13.86
C ALA A 74 -8.84 -47.01 -13.93
N SER A 75 -8.92 -46.15 -12.91
CA SER A 75 -9.92 -45.08 -12.81
C SER A 75 -9.38 -43.69 -12.45
N ASN A 76 -8.12 -43.53 -11.99
CA ASN A 76 -7.62 -42.26 -11.43
C ASN A 76 -6.25 -41.80 -11.97
N ILE A 77 -6.22 -41.36 -13.23
CA ILE A 77 -5.10 -40.57 -13.77
C ILE A 77 -5.03 -39.21 -13.05
N ASN A 78 -4.01 -39.01 -12.22
CA ASN A 78 -3.61 -37.70 -11.71
C ASN A 78 -2.63 -37.05 -12.69
N ILE A 79 -3.00 -35.94 -13.32
CA ILE A 79 -2.14 -35.25 -14.29
C ILE A 79 -1.11 -34.41 -13.53
N TRP A 80 0.16 -34.81 -13.60
CA TRP A 80 1.29 -34.05 -13.08
C TRP A 80 1.84 -33.08 -14.13
N GLU A 81 1.86 -31.79 -13.80
CA GLU A 81 2.45 -30.71 -14.60
C GLU A 81 3.86 -30.41 -14.06
N ASN A 82 4.89 -30.34 -14.94
CA ASN A 82 6.24 -29.92 -14.56
C ASN A 82 6.26 -28.41 -14.26
N VAL A 83 6.88 -28.01 -13.15
CA VAL A 83 6.90 -26.63 -12.64
C VAL A 83 8.31 -26.03 -12.64
N VAL A 84 9.34 -26.83 -12.30
CA VAL A 84 10.75 -26.41 -12.28
C VAL A 84 11.64 -27.56 -12.71
N ASP A 85 12.67 -27.25 -13.50
CA ASP A 85 13.87 -28.06 -13.66
C ASP A 85 15.10 -27.12 -13.67
N ARG A 86 16.06 -27.35 -12.77
CA ARG A 86 17.28 -26.57 -12.59
C ARG A 86 18.42 -27.44 -12.05
N SER A 87 19.64 -27.20 -12.49
CA SER A 87 20.84 -27.90 -12.02
C SER A 87 22.09 -27.00 -12.06
N CYS A 88 23.09 -27.39 -11.25
CA CYS A 88 24.47 -26.95 -11.33
C CYS A 88 25.39 -28.06 -10.79
N ASN A 89 26.70 -27.80 -10.72
CA ASN A 89 27.71 -28.82 -10.41
C ASN A 89 27.63 -29.44 -8.99
N SER A 90 26.92 -28.84 -8.03
CA SER A 90 26.78 -29.35 -6.66
C SER A 90 25.37 -29.82 -6.29
N ILE A 91 24.36 -29.41 -7.05
CA ILE A 91 22.95 -29.63 -6.72
C ILE A 91 22.04 -29.56 -7.95
N SER A 92 20.96 -30.33 -7.96
CA SER A 92 19.85 -30.20 -8.91
C SER A 92 18.50 -30.22 -8.21
N TYR A 93 17.48 -29.66 -8.87
CA TYR A 93 16.12 -29.52 -8.35
C TYR A 93 15.08 -29.64 -9.46
N THR A 94 14.15 -30.57 -9.32
CA THR A 94 12.94 -30.68 -10.15
C THR A 94 11.68 -30.58 -9.30
N ALA A 95 10.60 -30.04 -9.86
CA ALA A 95 9.31 -29.95 -9.19
C ALA A 95 8.13 -30.14 -10.17
N LYS A 96 7.08 -30.80 -9.68
CA LYS A 96 5.81 -31.11 -10.34
C LYS A 96 4.63 -30.71 -9.43
N CYS A 97 3.46 -30.46 -10.02
CA CYS A 97 2.21 -30.32 -9.27
C CYS A 97 1.03 -31.03 -9.97
N CYS A 98 0.06 -31.53 -9.21
CA CYS A 98 -1.17 -32.10 -9.75
C CYS A 98 -2.43 -31.61 -9.01
N LYS A 99 -3.57 -31.71 -9.70
CA LYS A 99 -4.92 -31.39 -9.17
C LYS A 99 -5.71 -32.67 -8.96
N SER A 100 -6.56 -32.69 -7.93
CA SER A 100 -7.64 -33.68 -7.84
C SER A 100 -8.62 -33.50 -9.00
N LYS A 101 -9.20 -34.60 -9.50
CA LYS A 101 -10.07 -34.63 -10.69
C LYS A 101 -11.26 -33.68 -10.62
N ASP A 102 -11.88 -33.54 -9.44
CA ASP A 102 -13.07 -32.69 -9.26
C ASP A 102 -12.76 -31.19 -9.28
N GLY A 103 -11.48 -30.81 -9.28
CA GLY A 103 -11.04 -29.41 -9.19
C GLY A 103 -11.24 -28.73 -7.83
N VAL A 104 -11.98 -29.36 -6.90
CA VAL A 104 -12.32 -28.83 -5.57
C VAL A 104 -11.26 -29.17 -4.50
N GLY A 105 -10.39 -30.16 -4.75
CA GLY A 105 -9.39 -30.64 -3.77
C GLY A 105 -8.06 -29.85 -3.75
N PRO A 106 -7.33 -29.84 -2.60
CA PRO A 106 -6.06 -29.14 -2.46
C PRO A 106 -4.94 -29.76 -3.33
N LEU A 107 -4.13 -28.88 -3.92
CA LEU A 107 -3.03 -29.21 -4.82
C LEU A 107 -1.96 -30.06 -4.12
N LYS A 108 -1.51 -31.13 -4.80
CA LYS A 108 -0.27 -31.84 -4.41
C LYS A 108 0.92 -31.28 -5.18
N TYR A 109 2.04 -31.17 -4.50
CA TYR A 109 3.34 -30.82 -5.05
C TYR A 109 4.33 -31.94 -4.78
N LEU A 110 5.22 -32.19 -5.74
CA LEU A 110 6.22 -33.26 -5.68
C LEU A 110 7.53 -32.70 -6.21
N SER A 111 8.62 -32.85 -5.47
CA SER A 111 9.92 -32.32 -5.89
C SER A 111 11.08 -33.25 -5.54
N VAL A 112 12.13 -33.24 -6.35
CA VAL A 112 13.39 -33.96 -6.12
C VAL A 112 14.50 -32.94 -5.99
N THR A 113 15.33 -33.06 -4.96
CA THR A 113 16.58 -32.32 -4.82
C THR A 113 17.72 -33.31 -4.71
N THR A 114 18.69 -33.29 -5.64
CA THR A 114 19.87 -34.16 -5.61
C THR A 114 21.09 -33.35 -5.26
N PHE A 115 21.78 -33.73 -4.19
CA PHE A 115 23.01 -33.10 -3.70
C PHE A 115 24.20 -33.98 -4.03
N GLU A 116 25.17 -33.45 -4.76
CA GLU A 116 26.48 -34.09 -4.99
C GLU A 116 27.31 -34.07 -3.70
N ASP A 117 28.27 -34.98 -3.55
CA ASP A 117 29.20 -35.08 -2.41
C ASP A 117 28.50 -35.00 -1.04
N CYS A 118 27.39 -35.73 -0.90
CA CYS A 118 26.56 -35.77 0.29
C CYS A 118 26.17 -37.22 0.65
N SER A 119 26.26 -37.58 1.93
CA SER A 119 25.76 -38.87 2.43
C SER A 119 24.33 -38.77 2.96
N VAL A 120 23.61 -39.89 2.91
CA VAL A 120 22.24 -40.02 3.45
C VAL A 120 22.18 -39.58 4.91
N ASP A 121 23.11 -40.05 5.75
CA ASP A 121 23.22 -39.66 7.16
C ASP A 121 23.43 -38.16 7.38
N LEU A 122 24.20 -37.50 6.52
CA LEU A 122 24.45 -36.07 6.62
C LEU A 122 23.18 -35.27 6.27
N LEU A 123 22.47 -35.67 5.21
CA LEU A 123 21.25 -34.99 4.77
C LEU A 123 20.10 -35.23 5.75
N LEU A 124 19.98 -36.46 6.29
CA LEU A 124 19.03 -36.81 7.34
C LEU A 124 19.24 -35.93 8.59
N ASP A 125 20.45 -35.91 9.15
CA ASP A 125 20.72 -35.13 10.37
C ASP A 125 20.50 -33.63 10.16
N PHE A 126 20.86 -33.09 8.98
CA PHE A 126 20.59 -31.69 8.61
C PHE A 126 19.08 -31.37 8.55
N TYR A 127 18.24 -32.33 8.14
CA TYR A 127 16.79 -32.16 8.11
C TYR A 127 16.15 -32.30 9.50
N MET A 128 16.71 -33.12 10.39
CA MET A 128 16.21 -33.32 11.76
C MET A 128 16.68 -32.26 12.76
N ASP A 129 17.75 -31.51 12.47
CA ASP A 129 18.29 -30.46 13.35
C ASP A 129 17.45 -29.17 13.29
N TYR A 130 16.38 -29.12 14.08
CA TYR A 130 15.45 -27.97 14.14
C TYR A 130 16.13 -26.66 14.55
N ASP A 131 17.07 -26.71 15.49
CA ASP A 131 17.79 -25.53 15.97
C ASP A 131 18.70 -24.95 14.87
N TYR A 132 19.41 -25.80 14.11
CA TYR A 132 20.17 -25.35 12.96
C TYR A 132 19.28 -24.83 11.84
N ARG A 133 18.14 -25.48 11.58
CA ARG A 133 17.17 -25.03 10.57
C ARG A 133 16.56 -23.67 10.93
N MET A 134 16.25 -23.39 12.20
CA MET A 134 15.85 -22.05 12.67
C MET A 134 16.92 -20.97 12.43
N GLN A 135 18.20 -21.32 12.31
CA GLN A 135 19.29 -20.36 12.07
C GLN A 135 19.42 -19.95 10.59
N TRP A 136 19.11 -20.84 9.64
CA TRP A 136 19.30 -20.58 8.20
C TRP A 136 17.99 -20.44 7.40
N ASP A 137 16.95 -21.21 7.71
CA ASP A 137 15.65 -21.15 7.04
C ASP A 137 14.78 -20.04 7.65
N LYS A 138 14.79 -18.88 7.01
CA LYS A 138 14.00 -17.71 7.41
C LYS A 138 12.48 -17.87 7.28
N THR A 139 12.01 -18.98 6.69
CA THR A 139 10.59 -19.34 6.72
C THR A 139 10.21 -20.06 8.01
N PHE A 140 11.16 -20.68 8.72
CA PHE A 140 10.92 -21.48 9.92
C PHE A 140 11.07 -20.59 11.16
N VAL A 141 9.94 -20.13 11.73
CA VAL A 141 9.93 -19.09 12.77
C VAL A 141 10.17 -19.67 14.16
N HIS A 142 9.57 -20.82 14.43
CA HIS A 142 9.64 -21.51 15.71
C HIS A 142 9.21 -22.97 15.52
N HIS A 143 9.84 -23.87 16.27
CA HIS A 143 9.40 -25.23 16.46
C HIS A 143 9.50 -25.60 17.94
N GLN A 144 8.58 -26.43 18.41
CA GLN A 144 8.55 -26.99 19.75
C GLN A 144 8.05 -28.44 19.70
N GLN A 145 8.90 -29.38 20.10
CA GLN A 145 8.48 -30.74 20.45
C GLN A 145 7.52 -30.65 21.65
N LEU A 146 6.29 -31.15 21.49
CA LEU A 146 5.24 -31.17 22.51
C LEU A 146 5.23 -32.50 23.28
N GLN A 147 5.44 -33.60 22.55
CA GLN A 147 5.48 -34.95 23.08
C GLN A 147 6.20 -35.85 22.07
N LEU A 148 6.92 -36.87 22.55
CA LEU A 148 7.45 -37.98 21.76
C LEU A 148 6.84 -39.28 22.30
N ASP A 149 6.24 -40.09 21.43
CA ASP A 149 5.83 -41.44 21.77
C ASP A 149 6.88 -42.45 21.31
N HIS A 150 7.62 -43.01 22.27
CA HIS A 150 8.64 -44.02 22.03
C HIS A 150 8.09 -45.39 21.58
N ALA A 151 6.78 -45.65 21.72
CA ALA A 151 6.18 -46.91 21.29
C ALA A 151 5.78 -46.89 19.80
N SER A 152 5.10 -45.83 19.34
CA SER A 152 4.76 -45.68 17.91
C SER A 152 5.84 -44.97 17.08
N SER A 153 6.89 -44.44 17.71
CA SER A 153 7.90 -43.56 17.12
C SER A 153 7.33 -42.28 16.50
N THR A 154 6.22 -41.79 17.04
CA THR A 154 5.55 -40.56 16.58
C THR A 154 5.93 -39.39 17.46
N GLU A 155 6.47 -38.32 16.86
CA GLU A 155 6.66 -37.03 17.53
C GLU A 155 5.48 -36.11 17.24
N PHE A 156 5.04 -35.37 18.26
CA PHE A 156 4.09 -34.27 18.16
C PHE A 156 4.84 -32.94 18.25
N GLY A 157 4.89 -32.19 17.15
CA GLY A 157 5.61 -30.92 17.04
C GLY A 157 4.71 -29.74 16.67
N LEU A 158 4.73 -28.68 17.48
CA LEU A 158 4.19 -27.37 17.12
C LEU A 158 5.21 -26.66 16.21
N THR A 159 4.80 -26.29 15.00
CA THR A 159 5.67 -25.60 14.03
C THR A 159 4.99 -24.32 13.55
N ILE A 160 5.73 -23.21 13.52
CA ILE A 160 5.27 -21.93 12.95
C ILE A 160 6.16 -21.59 11.75
N LYS A 161 5.57 -21.50 10.56
CA LYS A 161 6.26 -21.02 9.34
C LYS A 161 5.76 -19.63 8.93
N LYS A 162 6.57 -18.84 8.24
CA LYS A 162 6.21 -17.52 7.71
C LYS A 162 6.69 -17.37 6.28
N PHE A 163 5.75 -17.34 5.36
CA PHE A 163 5.99 -17.06 3.95
C PHE A 163 5.97 -15.56 3.69
N THR A 164 6.65 -15.11 2.63
CA THR A 164 6.58 -13.71 2.22
C THR A 164 5.15 -13.36 1.79
N PHE A 165 4.67 -12.17 2.18
CA PHE A 165 3.31 -11.66 1.91
C PHE A 165 2.14 -12.40 2.60
N LEU A 166 2.40 -13.45 3.38
CA LEU A 166 1.38 -14.14 4.17
C LEU A 166 1.55 -13.90 5.68
N THR A 167 0.46 -14.06 6.43
CA THR A 167 0.51 -14.23 7.89
C THR A 167 1.32 -15.48 8.25
N PRO A 168 2.01 -15.52 9.40
CA PRO A 168 2.60 -16.76 9.90
C PRO A 168 1.54 -17.85 10.00
N ARG A 169 1.88 -19.06 9.57
CA ARG A 169 1.05 -20.26 9.63
C ARG A 169 1.50 -21.16 10.75
N GLU A 170 0.54 -21.66 11.50
CA GLU A 170 0.74 -22.60 12.59
C GLU A 170 0.28 -23.99 12.16
N TYR A 171 1.14 -24.97 12.44
CA TYR A 171 0.92 -26.38 12.18
C TYR A 171 1.13 -27.12 13.50
N VAL A 172 0.16 -27.94 13.90
CA VAL A 172 0.34 -28.93 14.97
C VAL A 172 0.45 -30.27 14.25
N LEU A 173 1.65 -30.83 14.24
CA LEU A 173 1.99 -31.97 13.40
C LEU A 173 2.31 -33.18 14.25
N ALA A 174 1.73 -34.32 13.90
CA ALA A 174 2.35 -35.60 14.14
C ALA A 174 3.35 -35.86 13.01
N TRP A 175 4.52 -36.42 13.32
CA TRP A 175 5.41 -36.99 12.31
C TRP A 175 6.10 -38.26 12.78
N LYS A 176 6.47 -39.12 11.84
CA LYS A 176 7.08 -40.44 12.08
C LYS A 176 8.13 -40.74 11.00
N LEU A 177 9.19 -41.47 11.38
CA LEU A 177 10.37 -41.76 10.57
C LEU A 177 10.67 -43.26 10.54
N TRP A 178 10.87 -43.80 9.32
CA TRP A 178 11.22 -45.20 9.05
C TRP A 178 12.53 -45.30 8.24
N GLN A 179 13.21 -46.44 8.34
CA GLN A 179 14.40 -46.82 7.58
C GLN A 179 14.17 -48.11 6.77
N GLY A 180 14.50 -48.07 5.48
CA GLY A 180 14.48 -49.22 4.58
C GLY A 180 15.79 -50.03 4.64
N THR A 181 15.73 -51.27 4.15
CA THR A 181 16.88 -52.20 4.03
C THR A 181 17.89 -51.75 2.97
N ASP A 182 17.46 -50.96 2.00
CA ASP A 182 18.27 -50.24 1.00
C ASP A 182 19.04 -49.03 1.56
N GLY A 183 18.78 -48.65 2.81
CA GLY A 183 19.31 -47.44 3.43
C GLY A 183 18.53 -46.15 3.09
N SER A 184 17.36 -46.24 2.45
CA SER A 184 16.43 -45.11 2.33
C SER A 184 15.82 -44.75 3.69
N PHE A 185 15.56 -43.47 3.91
CA PHE A 185 14.79 -42.98 5.06
C PHE A 185 13.50 -42.30 4.61
N TYR A 186 12.38 -42.70 5.19
CA TYR A 186 11.04 -42.20 4.88
C TYR A 186 10.49 -41.43 6.08
N CYS A 187 10.02 -40.21 5.89
CA CYS A 187 9.34 -39.45 6.94
C CYS A 187 7.99 -38.95 6.45
N PHE A 188 6.96 -39.10 7.28
CA PHE A 188 5.63 -38.58 7.04
C PHE A 188 5.22 -37.60 8.14
N SER A 189 4.57 -36.50 7.77
CA SER A 189 4.08 -35.47 8.70
C SER A 189 2.65 -35.06 8.33
N LYS A 190 1.77 -35.02 9.32
CA LYS A 190 0.31 -34.87 9.15
C LYS A 190 -0.26 -34.03 10.28
N GLU A 191 -1.21 -33.16 9.95
CA GLU A 191 -1.90 -32.33 10.95
C GLU A 191 -2.65 -33.18 11.98
N CYS A 192 -2.57 -32.77 13.26
CA CYS A 192 -3.30 -33.37 14.37
C CYS A 192 -3.71 -32.32 15.41
N GLU A 193 -4.82 -32.52 16.14
CA GLU A 193 -5.03 -31.78 17.39
C GLU A 193 -4.23 -32.43 18.52
N HIS A 194 -3.56 -31.62 19.34
CA HIS A 194 -2.78 -32.07 20.49
C HIS A 194 -3.11 -31.21 21.73
N PRO A 195 -3.39 -31.80 22.92
CA PRO A 195 -3.84 -31.05 24.10
C PRO A 195 -2.87 -29.96 24.58
N LEU A 196 -1.55 -30.16 24.40
CA LEU A 196 -0.52 -29.19 24.79
C LEU A 196 -0.27 -28.08 23.74
N ALA A 197 -1.02 -28.04 22.63
CA ALA A 197 -0.84 -27.07 21.55
C ALA A 197 -1.87 -25.92 21.61
N PRO A 198 -1.65 -24.85 22.41
CA PRO A 198 -2.62 -23.78 22.57
C PRO A 198 -2.94 -23.10 21.23
N LYS A 199 -4.23 -22.82 20.98
CA LYS A 199 -4.68 -22.17 19.74
C LYS A 199 -4.24 -20.70 19.73
N ASN A 200 -3.11 -20.42 19.10
CA ASN A 200 -2.49 -19.10 19.07
C ASN A 200 -3.29 -18.14 18.16
N ARG A 201 -3.52 -16.91 18.62
CA ARG A 201 -4.25 -15.88 17.85
C ARG A 201 -3.37 -15.03 16.94
N LYS A 202 -2.03 -15.18 17.00
CA LYS A 202 -1.07 -14.41 16.18
C LYS A 202 -0.75 -15.06 14.83
N ASN A 203 -1.08 -16.35 14.69
CA ASN A 203 -0.82 -17.16 13.52
C ASN A 203 -2.15 -17.63 12.93
N VAL A 204 -2.20 -17.91 11.62
CA VAL A 204 -3.31 -18.65 11.02
C VAL A 204 -3.00 -20.13 11.16
N ARG A 205 -3.81 -20.88 11.91
CA ARG A 205 -3.74 -22.34 11.88
C ARG A 205 -4.28 -22.83 10.53
N VAL A 206 -3.52 -23.70 9.89
CA VAL A 206 -3.88 -24.40 8.65
C VAL A 206 -4.91 -25.50 8.99
N ALA A 207 -5.83 -25.86 8.08
CA ALA A 207 -6.87 -26.86 8.33
C ALA A 207 -6.76 -28.13 7.46
N VAL A 208 -5.85 -28.14 6.47
CA VAL A 208 -5.27 -29.38 5.95
C VAL A 208 -3.77 -29.17 5.70
N TYR A 209 -2.93 -29.91 6.43
CA TYR A 209 -1.51 -30.08 6.09
C TYR A 209 -1.09 -31.56 6.06
N ARG A 210 -0.42 -31.95 4.97
CA ARG A 210 0.28 -33.24 4.84
C ARG A 210 1.58 -33.04 4.05
N SER A 211 2.69 -33.57 4.55
CA SER A 211 3.98 -33.56 3.85
C SER A 211 4.79 -34.79 4.18
N GLY A 212 5.54 -35.33 3.24
CA GLY A 212 6.49 -36.41 3.51
C GLY A 212 7.64 -36.44 2.53
N TRP A 213 8.68 -37.19 2.86
CA TRP A 213 9.89 -37.28 2.04
C TRP A 213 10.57 -38.65 2.13
N ARG A 214 11.29 -39.01 1.07
CA ARG A 214 12.32 -40.06 1.04
C ARG A 214 13.68 -39.41 0.83
N ILE A 215 14.66 -39.77 1.67
CA ILE A 215 16.08 -39.53 1.42
C ILE A 215 16.71 -40.86 1.00
N ARG A 216 17.47 -40.90 -0.10
CA ARG A 216 18.24 -42.09 -0.52
C ARG A 216 19.54 -41.74 -1.23
N LYS A 217 20.45 -42.71 -1.36
CA LYS A 217 21.66 -42.58 -2.18
C LYS A 217 21.30 -42.73 -3.66
N VAL A 218 21.97 -41.98 -4.54
CA VAL A 218 21.85 -42.16 -5.99
C VAL A 218 22.75 -43.32 -6.43
N PRO A 219 22.24 -44.36 -7.11
CA PRO A 219 23.04 -45.47 -7.61
C PRO A 219 24.20 -45.00 -8.52
N GLY A 220 25.36 -45.65 -8.40
CA GLY A 220 26.56 -45.34 -9.21
C GLY A 220 27.21 -43.96 -8.99
N ARG A 221 26.66 -43.10 -8.14
CA ARG A 221 27.06 -41.69 -7.99
C ARG A 221 27.39 -41.34 -6.54
N ASN A 222 28.31 -40.40 -6.31
CA ASN A 222 28.57 -39.85 -4.97
C ASN A 222 27.54 -38.75 -4.65
N ALA A 223 26.25 -39.08 -4.67
CA ALA A 223 25.16 -38.13 -4.48
C ALA A 223 24.03 -38.72 -3.64
N CYS A 224 23.28 -37.84 -3.01
CA CYS A 224 22.09 -38.17 -2.22
C CYS A 224 20.90 -37.35 -2.72
N GLU A 225 19.77 -38.00 -2.97
CA GLU A 225 18.53 -37.34 -3.33
C GLU A 225 17.55 -37.31 -2.16
N ILE A 226 16.87 -36.17 -2.00
CA ILE A 226 15.63 -36.07 -1.23
C ILE A 226 14.48 -35.81 -2.20
N ARG A 227 13.50 -36.71 -2.21
CA ARG A 227 12.21 -36.51 -2.87
C ARG A 227 11.17 -36.18 -1.81
N MET A 228 10.37 -35.14 -2.05
CA MET A 228 9.40 -34.60 -1.09
C MET A 228 8.04 -34.37 -1.75
N VAL A 229 6.97 -34.84 -1.11
CA VAL A 229 5.57 -34.54 -1.43
C VAL A 229 4.98 -33.59 -0.40
N HIS A 230 4.15 -32.63 -0.85
CA HIS A 230 3.49 -31.63 0.00
C HIS A 230 2.05 -31.36 -0.46
N GLN A 231 1.11 -31.24 0.47
CA GLN A 231 -0.28 -30.90 0.23
C GLN A 231 -0.81 -29.99 1.36
N GLU A 232 -1.44 -28.88 0.99
CA GLU A 232 -1.95 -27.86 1.93
C GLU A 232 -3.27 -27.27 1.41
N ASP A 233 -4.22 -26.98 2.29
CA ASP A 233 -5.51 -26.30 1.97
C ASP A 233 -5.35 -24.86 1.45
N ALA A 234 -4.14 -24.33 1.57
CA ALA A 234 -3.79 -22.94 1.36
C ALA A 234 -4.40 -22.34 0.08
N GLY A 235 -5.00 -21.16 0.21
CA GLY A 235 -5.39 -20.29 -0.91
C GLY A 235 -4.21 -19.75 -1.75
N LEU A 236 -3.09 -20.45 -1.77
CA LEU A 236 -2.01 -20.30 -2.74
C LEU A 236 -2.49 -20.95 -4.04
N ASN A 237 -3.08 -20.15 -4.93
CA ASN A 237 -3.54 -20.66 -6.22
C ASN A 237 -2.35 -21.23 -7.04
N VAL A 238 -2.67 -22.05 -8.06
CA VAL A 238 -1.67 -22.71 -8.93
C VAL A 238 -0.60 -21.73 -9.40
N GLU A 239 -1.00 -20.52 -9.80
CA GLU A 239 -0.10 -19.50 -10.32
C GLU A 239 0.79 -18.89 -9.23
N MET A 240 0.32 -18.72 -8.00
CA MET A 240 1.15 -18.30 -6.85
C MET A 240 2.13 -19.39 -6.43
N ALA A 241 1.76 -20.67 -6.54
CA ALA A 241 2.68 -21.77 -6.33
C ALA A 241 3.74 -21.81 -7.44
N LYS A 242 3.34 -21.81 -8.71
CA LYS A 242 4.24 -21.68 -9.87
C LYS A 242 5.15 -20.46 -9.75
N LEU A 243 4.65 -19.32 -9.27
CA LEU A 243 5.43 -18.10 -9.03
C LEU A 243 6.45 -18.25 -7.90
N ALA A 244 6.06 -18.85 -6.76
CA ALA A 244 6.96 -19.11 -5.63
C ALA A 244 8.06 -20.12 -6.00
N PHE A 245 7.69 -21.18 -6.73
CA PHE A 245 8.64 -22.15 -7.26
C PHE A 245 9.55 -21.52 -8.32
N ALA A 246 9.02 -20.89 -9.38
CA ALA A 246 9.82 -20.34 -10.47
C ALA A 246 10.71 -19.15 -10.08
N LYS A 247 10.25 -18.21 -9.24
CA LYS A 247 11.01 -16.99 -8.88
C LYS A 247 11.80 -17.12 -7.56
N GLY A 248 11.56 -18.16 -6.76
CA GLY A 248 12.11 -18.28 -5.41
C GLY A 248 12.87 -19.57 -5.10
N ILE A 249 12.35 -20.74 -5.48
CA ILE A 249 12.81 -22.01 -4.90
C ILE A 249 14.26 -22.34 -5.22
N TRP A 250 14.75 -22.07 -6.44
CA TRP A 250 16.15 -22.32 -6.78
C TRP A 250 17.10 -21.51 -5.89
N SER A 251 16.76 -20.25 -5.60
CA SER A 251 17.54 -19.42 -4.67
C SER A 251 17.43 -19.90 -3.21
N TYR A 252 16.36 -20.60 -2.83
CA TYR A 252 16.25 -21.27 -1.53
C TYR A 252 17.04 -22.58 -1.49
N VAL A 253 16.99 -23.38 -2.56
CA VAL A 253 17.71 -24.65 -2.72
C VAL A 253 19.23 -24.43 -2.74
N CYS A 254 19.73 -23.42 -3.45
CA CYS A 254 21.15 -23.05 -3.36
C CYS A 254 21.54 -22.58 -1.94
N LYS A 255 20.64 -21.90 -1.20
CA LYS A 255 20.89 -21.53 0.23
C LYS A 255 20.85 -22.75 1.15
N MET A 256 20.06 -23.76 0.82
CA MET A 256 20.00 -25.05 1.52
C MET A 256 21.27 -25.87 1.27
N ASP A 257 21.80 -25.91 0.05
CA ASP A 257 23.13 -26.47 -0.26
C ASP A 257 24.21 -25.72 0.56
N ASP A 258 24.22 -24.39 0.48
CA ASP A 258 25.09 -23.51 1.26
C ASP A 258 25.03 -23.79 2.77
N ALA A 259 23.85 -24.11 3.31
CA ALA A 259 23.66 -24.44 4.71
C ALA A 259 24.12 -25.87 5.03
N LEU A 260 23.83 -26.84 4.17
CA LEU A 260 24.25 -28.24 4.29
C LEU A 260 25.78 -28.38 4.27
N ARG A 261 26.48 -27.66 3.39
CA ARG A 261 27.96 -27.63 3.38
C ARG A 261 28.57 -26.95 4.61
N LYS A 262 27.86 -26.00 5.23
CA LYS A 262 28.26 -25.40 6.50
C LYS A 262 27.95 -26.32 7.68
N TYR A 263 26.89 -27.12 7.58
CA TYR A 263 26.51 -28.12 8.57
C TYR A 263 27.53 -29.26 8.65
N SER A 264 27.95 -29.83 7.51
CA SER A 264 28.96 -30.90 7.49
C SER A 264 30.28 -30.50 8.16
N VAL A 265 30.81 -29.33 7.80
CA VAL A 265 32.04 -28.76 8.40
C VAL A 265 31.86 -28.48 9.89
N LYS A 266 30.70 -28.00 10.33
CA LYS A 266 30.43 -27.74 11.76
C LYS A 266 30.27 -29.04 12.56
N LYS A 267 29.63 -30.07 11.98
CA LYS A 267 29.39 -31.38 12.59
C LYS A 267 30.68 -32.15 12.89
N GLN A 268 31.74 -31.94 12.10
CA GLN A 268 33.08 -32.45 12.40
C GLN A 268 33.70 -31.88 13.69
N HIS A 269 33.13 -30.83 14.29
CA HIS A 269 33.63 -30.21 15.52
C HIS A 269 32.65 -30.20 16.70
N GLN A 270 31.40 -30.67 16.56
CA GLN A 270 30.43 -30.71 17.66
C GLN A 270 29.61 -32.02 17.69
N LEU A 271 30.04 -32.97 18.51
CA LEU A 271 29.23 -34.12 18.95
C LEU A 271 28.37 -33.73 20.15
N SER A 272 27.30 -32.97 19.92
CA SER A 272 26.28 -32.70 20.95
C SER A 272 24.87 -32.50 20.37
N SER A 273 23.88 -33.12 21.02
CA SER A 273 22.43 -32.91 20.85
C SER A 273 21.71 -33.40 19.58
N ILE A 274 22.31 -34.22 18.70
CA ILE A 274 21.58 -34.92 17.60
C ILE A 274 20.78 -36.16 18.12
N ALA A 275 20.91 -36.50 19.40
CA ALA A 275 20.51 -37.80 19.96
C ALA A 275 19.02 -38.18 19.82
N GLY A 276 18.09 -37.22 19.77
CA GLY A 276 16.65 -37.50 19.83
C GLY A 276 16.11 -38.35 18.67
N ALA A 277 16.43 -37.98 17.42
CA ALA A 277 15.80 -38.56 16.24
C ALA A 277 16.28 -40.00 15.93
N ARG A 278 17.59 -40.28 16.01
CA ARG A 278 18.14 -41.60 15.66
C ARG A 278 17.71 -42.73 16.61
N LEU A 279 17.40 -42.43 17.86
CA LEU A 279 17.03 -43.44 18.87
C LEU A 279 15.63 -44.04 18.65
N CYS A 280 14.79 -43.45 17.81
CA CYS A 280 13.38 -43.86 17.64
C CYS A 280 13.03 -44.35 16.22
N ILE A 281 14.00 -44.52 15.32
CA ILE A 281 13.73 -44.89 13.92
C ILE A 281 13.17 -46.33 13.84
N GLN A 282 12.01 -46.51 13.21
CA GLN A 282 11.46 -47.84 12.94
C GLN A 282 11.99 -48.40 11.62
N LYS A 283 12.02 -49.73 11.47
CA LYS A 283 12.20 -50.31 10.14
C LYS A 283 10.91 -50.15 9.32
N VAL A 284 11.05 -50.00 8.00
CA VAL A 284 9.94 -50.19 7.07
C VAL A 284 9.41 -51.63 7.24
N PRO A 285 8.08 -51.85 7.32
CA PRO A 285 7.52 -53.21 7.36
C PRO A 285 7.88 -54.00 6.10
N VAL A 286 8.12 -55.31 6.24
CA VAL A 286 8.64 -56.18 5.16
C VAL A 286 7.68 -56.23 3.96
N GLU A 287 6.39 -56.04 4.20
CA GLU A 287 5.32 -55.95 3.20
C GLU A 287 5.44 -54.71 2.28
N PHE A 288 6.27 -53.74 2.64
CA PHE A 288 6.52 -52.51 1.89
C PHE A 288 7.97 -52.36 1.41
N GLU A 289 8.83 -53.38 1.56
CA GLU A 289 10.18 -53.34 1.00
C GLU A 289 10.13 -53.39 -0.54
N VAL A 290 10.58 -52.30 -1.18
CA VAL A 290 10.54 -52.13 -2.64
C VAL A 290 11.59 -53.01 -3.31
N ARG A 291 11.15 -53.88 -4.22
CA ARG A 291 12.05 -54.58 -5.16
C ARG A 291 12.58 -53.62 -6.21
N ASP A 292 13.89 -53.36 -6.21
CA ASP A 292 14.55 -52.55 -7.24
C ASP A 292 14.92 -53.41 -8.48
N ASP A 293 13.97 -54.21 -8.97
CA ASP A 293 14.10 -55.11 -10.13
C ASP A 293 13.96 -54.33 -11.46
N SER A 294 14.90 -53.41 -11.75
CA SER A 294 14.91 -52.70 -13.04
C SER A 294 16.29 -52.33 -13.62
N ILE A 295 17.36 -53.07 -13.28
CA ILE A 295 18.62 -52.99 -14.03
C ILE A 295 18.49 -53.73 -15.37
N SER A 296 17.98 -53.03 -16.39
CA SER A 296 17.97 -53.50 -17.78
C SER A 296 19.15 -52.94 -18.57
N ARG A 297 20.08 -53.85 -18.91
CA ARG A 297 21.24 -53.76 -19.82
C ARG A 297 21.37 -52.53 -20.73
N VAL A 298 22.59 -52.00 -20.78
CA VAL A 298 23.26 -51.53 -22.01
C VAL A 298 24.65 -52.16 -22.02
N ASP A 299 25.11 -52.65 -23.17
CA ASP A 299 26.25 -53.57 -23.28
C ASP A 299 27.64 -52.89 -23.32
N GLU A 300 28.69 -53.70 -23.12
CA GLU A 300 30.10 -53.30 -23.30
C GLU A 300 30.52 -53.28 -24.78
N ALA A 301 31.15 -52.20 -25.27
CA ALA A 301 31.98 -52.25 -26.48
C ALA A 301 33.03 -51.12 -26.62
N VAL A 302 34.30 -51.47 -26.37
CA VAL A 302 35.51 -51.12 -27.16
C VAL A 302 35.81 -49.65 -27.54
N LEU A 303 36.70 -49.03 -26.74
CA LEU A 303 37.98 -48.38 -27.12
C LEU A 303 38.15 -47.66 -28.49
N ALA A 304 38.24 -46.32 -28.44
CA ALA A 304 39.32 -45.48 -29.00
C ALA A 304 39.16 -44.01 -28.52
N GLY A 305 40.18 -43.18 -28.32
CA GLY A 305 41.61 -43.40 -28.43
C GLY A 305 42.38 -42.20 -29.00
N ASN A 306 42.63 -41.13 -28.21
CA ASN A 306 43.81 -40.27 -28.38
C ASN A 306 44.02 -39.22 -27.27
N GLN A 307 45.28 -38.85 -27.06
CA GLN A 307 45.69 -37.67 -26.26
C GLN A 307 45.85 -36.45 -27.17
N ARG A 308 45.65 -35.22 -26.66
CA ARG A 308 46.73 -34.22 -26.54
C ARG A 308 46.30 -32.90 -25.86
N LEU A 309 47.31 -32.13 -25.50
CA LEU A 309 47.24 -30.85 -24.78
C LEU A 309 46.81 -29.68 -25.69
N GLY A 310 46.13 -28.69 -25.10
CA GLY A 310 46.01 -27.34 -25.66
C GLY A 310 44.64 -26.70 -25.42
N ASN A 311 44.52 -25.43 -25.03
CA ASN A 311 45.54 -24.52 -24.53
C ASN A 311 44.86 -23.42 -23.67
N CYS A 312 45.23 -23.25 -22.40
CA CYS A 312 44.62 -22.24 -21.53
C CYS A 312 45.46 -20.96 -21.51
N ARG A 313 45.08 -19.96 -22.31
CA ARG A 313 45.73 -18.63 -22.29
C ARG A 313 44.71 -17.49 -22.26
N SER A 314 44.64 -16.83 -21.11
CA SER A 314 43.89 -15.59 -20.89
C SER A 314 44.61 -14.38 -21.47
N ASN A 315 43.87 -13.34 -21.87
CA ASN A 315 44.36 -11.97 -21.71
C ASN A 315 43.93 -11.42 -20.33
N LYS A 316 44.90 -11.30 -19.43
CA LYS A 316 44.78 -10.67 -18.11
C LYS A 316 45.57 -9.37 -18.09
N THR A 317 44.99 -8.31 -17.55
CA THR A 317 45.73 -7.22 -16.88
C THR A 317 44.96 -6.76 -15.65
N LYS A 318 45.51 -6.76 -14.44
CA LYS A 318 46.76 -7.37 -13.93
C LYS A 318 46.55 -7.70 -12.43
N LEU A 319 47.26 -8.68 -11.88
CA LEU A 319 47.11 -9.06 -10.45
C LEU A 319 47.77 -8.06 -9.51
N ARG A 320 47.20 -7.90 -8.30
CA ARG A 320 47.93 -8.04 -7.03
C ARG A 320 46.96 -8.43 -5.89
N ARG A 321 47.45 -9.21 -4.91
CA ARG A 321 46.64 -9.73 -3.80
C ARG A 321 47.50 -10.03 -2.55
N MET A 322 47.65 -9.04 -1.67
CA MET A 322 48.09 -9.14 -0.25
C MET A 322 48.32 -7.73 0.32
N PRO A 323 48.34 -7.52 1.65
CA PRO A 323 47.72 -8.29 2.73
C PRO A 323 46.69 -7.41 3.50
N SER A 324 46.30 -7.80 4.72
CA SER A 324 45.37 -7.04 5.57
C SER A 324 46.06 -5.90 6.33
N SER A 325 45.53 -4.68 6.26
CA SER A 325 45.72 -3.66 7.30
C SER A 325 44.51 -2.71 7.45
N LYS A 326 44.49 -2.02 8.60
CA LYS A 326 43.47 -1.14 9.22
C LYS A 326 42.75 -0.21 8.21
N VAL A 327 41.41 -0.24 8.09
CA VAL A 327 40.38 0.35 8.99
C VAL A 327 40.26 1.89 8.89
N ILE A 328 39.21 2.33 8.20
CA ILE A 328 38.37 3.51 8.49
C ILE A 328 36.89 3.03 8.33
N ALA A 329 35.91 3.70 8.95
CA ALA A 329 34.51 3.28 8.98
C ALA A 329 33.54 4.34 8.45
N ASN A 330 32.58 3.92 7.62
CA ASN A 330 31.63 4.80 6.93
C ASN A 330 30.39 5.11 7.80
N GLY A 331 30.61 5.44 9.07
CA GLY A 331 29.55 5.71 10.03
C GLY A 331 30.08 5.71 11.45
N LEU A 332 30.19 6.90 12.03
CA LEU A 332 30.48 7.12 13.45
C LEU A 332 29.17 7.54 14.14
N VAL A 333 28.81 6.85 15.23
CA VAL A 333 27.72 7.27 16.12
C VAL A 333 28.33 7.46 17.51
N LEU A 334 28.26 8.69 18.02
CA LEU A 334 28.75 9.08 19.33
C LEU A 334 27.56 9.35 20.26
N LEU A 335 27.30 8.41 21.18
CA LEU A 335 26.35 8.57 22.27
C LEU A 335 26.93 7.90 23.53
N GLY A 336 27.06 8.64 24.63
CA GLY A 336 27.36 8.07 25.95
C GLY A 336 28.68 7.29 26.07
N GLY A 337 29.74 7.70 25.38
CA GLY A 337 31.09 7.13 25.55
C GLY A 337 31.38 5.80 24.85
N ALA A 338 30.43 5.21 24.11
CA ALA A 338 30.65 4.00 23.33
C ALA A 338 30.81 4.31 21.83
N ILE A 339 31.80 3.68 21.18
CA ILE A 339 32.04 3.78 19.73
C ILE A 339 31.62 2.46 19.07
N CYS A 340 30.71 2.51 18.09
CA CYS A 340 30.28 1.36 17.31
C CYS A 340 30.55 1.58 15.82
N LEU A 341 31.24 0.62 15.19
CA LEU A 341 31.58 0.65 13.76
C LEU A 341 30.90 -0.52 13.04
N SER A 342 30.40 -0.31 11.82
CA SER A 342 29.80 -1.38 11.01
C SER A 342 30.39 -1.46 9.61
N ARG A 343 30.44 -2.68 9.05
CA ARG A 343 30.86 -2.96 7.66
C ARG A 343 29.76 -3.75 6.97
N GLY A 344 29.08 -3.14 6.00
CA GLY A 344 28.04 -3.79 5.22
C GLY A 344 27.34 -2.83 4.27
N HIS A 345 27.08 -3.26 3.04
CA HIS A 345 26.67 -2.37 1.95
C HIS A 345 25.15 -2.15 1.85
N SER A 346 24.44 -2.23 2.98
CA SER A 346 22.99 -1.99 3.06
C SER A 346 22.64 -1.24 4.36
N SER A 347 21.71 -0.28 4.27
CA SER A 347 21.22 0.47 5.44
C SER A 347 20.46 -0.41 6.45
N LEU A 348 20.21 -1.69 6.13
CA LEU A 348 19.64 -2.66 7.04
C LEU A 348 20.56 -2.94 8.24
N GLY A 349 21.89 -2.96 8.04
CA GLY A 349 22.84 -3.18 9.14
C GLY A 349 22.78 -2.08 10.21
N SER A 350 22.86 -0.82 9.78
CA SER A 350 22.69 0.35 10.66
C SER A 350 21.29 0.46 11.24
N LYS A 351 20.22 0.13 10.48
CA LYS A 351 18.84 0.17 10.97
C LYS A 351 18.55 -0.94 11.98
N VAL A 352 19.11 -2.13 11.82
CA VAL A 352 19.01 -3.24 12.80
C VAL A 352 19.86 -2.93 14.03
N ALA A 353 21.08 -2.37 13.87
CA ALA A 353 21.87 -1.91 15.01
C ALA A 353 21.16 -0.79 15.80
N MET A 354 20.58 0.20 15.10
CA MET A 354 19.80 1.28 15.71
C MET A 354 18.51 0.76 16.35
N ALA A 355 17.76 -0.15 15.70
CA ALA A 355 16.56 -0.76 16.30
C ALA A 355 16.90 -1.63 17.51
N TYR A 356 18.02 -2.37 17.48
CA TYR A 356 18.51 -3.15 18.61
C TYR A 356 18.97 -2.25 19.77
N LEU A 357 19.75 -1.20 19.50
CA LEU A 357 20.14 -0.19 20.48
C LEU A 357 18.94 0.55 21.05
N LEU A 358 18.00 1.00 20.22
CA LEU A 358 16.73 1.58 20.68
C LEU A 358 15.95 0.58 21.55
N SER A 359 15.86 -0.70 21.17
CA SER A 359 15.19 -1.72 21.99
C SER A 359 15.91 -2.02 23.32
N LYS A 360 17.24 -1.86 23.38
CA LYS A 360 18.03 -1.98 24.61
C LYS A 360 18.04 -0.70 25.44
N LEU A 361 17.86 0.46 24.82
CA LEU A 361 17.71 1.75 25.49
C LEU A 361 16.29 1.90 26.06
N THR A 362 15.23 1.48 25.35
CA THR A 362 13.90 1.35 25.97
C THR A 362 13.90 0.31 27.09
N LYS A 363 14.65 -0.80 26.96
CA LYS A 363 14.88 -1.78 28.05
C LYS A 363 15.87 -1.33 29.15
N ARG A 364 16.47 -0.14 29.06
CA ARG A 364 17.29 0.46 30.14
C ARG A 364 16.63 1.70 30.76
N ALA A 365 15.92 2.49 29.97
CA ALA A 365 14.97 3.49 30.46
C ALA A 365 13.80 2.84 31.23
N SER A 366 13.49 1.56 30.98
CA SER A 366 12.58 0.75 31.80
C SER A 366 13.26 0.04 32.98
N LEU A 367 14.47 0.44 33.39
CA LEU A 367 15.21 -0.21 34.48
C LEU A 367 15.85 0.77 35.48
N ASP A 368 15.83 2.08 35.23
CA ASP A 368 16.13 3.07 36.29
C ASP A 368 15.38 4.40 36.06
N LEU A 369 14.09 4.39 36.42
CA LEU A 369 13.30 5.59 36.75
C LEU A 369 12.04 5.12 37.51
N SER A 370 12.14 5.07 38.83
CA SER A 370 11.19 4.45 39.76
C SER A 370 9.92 5.28 40.02
N TRP A 371 9.22 5.69 38.97
CA TRP A 371 7.87 6.23 39.07
C TRP A 371 6.85 5.12 38.87
N LYS A 372 6.04 4.88 39.90
CA LYS A 372 5.07 3.77 40.00
C LYS A 372 4.25 3.62 38.72
N GLU A 373 4.17 2.40 38.19
CA GLU A 373 3.05 2.03 37.32
C GLU A 373 1.76 2.19 38.12
N ILE A 374 1.04 3.29 37.89
CA ILE A 374 -0.37 3.38 38.23
C ILE A 374 -1.06 2.47 37.22
N ASP A 375 -1.52 1.31 37.69
CA ASP A 375 -2.12 0.25 36.87
C ASP A 375 -3.21 0.82 35.95
N GLN A 376 -2.84 1.02 34.68
CA GLN A 376 -3.69 1.71 33.72
C GLN A 376 -4.90 0.85 33.34
N SER A 377 -4.76 -0.49 33.41
CA SER A 377 -5.86 -1.43 33.26
C SER A 377 -6.85 -1.32 34.43
N ALA A 378 -6.35 -1.20 35.67
CA ALA A 378 -7.21 -0.88 36.82
C ALA A 378 -7.89 0.48 36.65
N THR A 379 -7.25 1.50 36.07
CA THR A 379 -7.93 2.79 35.83
C THR A 379 -9.03 2.70 34.76
N GLU A 380 -8.86 1.93 33.68
CA GLU A 380 -9.95 1.70 32.70
C GLU A 380 -11.09 0.86 33.34
N ALA A 381 -10.76 -0.15 34.14
CA ALA A 381 -11.74 -0.96 34.87
C ALA A 381 -12.52 -0.13 35.91
N GLN A 382 -11.85 0.73 36.69
CA GLN A 382 -12.47 1.60 37.69
C GLN A 382 -13.36 2.67 37.04
N ALA A 383 -12.92 3.26 35.92
CA ALA A 383 -13.72 4.21 35.13
C ALA A 383 -15.02 3.55 34.63
N LEU A 384 -14.92 2.35 34.07
CA LEU A 384 -16.09 1.58 33.62
C LEU A 384 -16.99 1.11 34.78
N MET A 385 -16.43 0.75 35.95
CA MET A 385 -17.25 0.41 37.13
C MET A 385 -17.98 1.63 37.71
N LYS A 386 -17.34 2.82 37.76
CA LYS A 386 -18.01 4.08 38.12
C LYS A 386 -19.13 4.38 37.12
N PHE A 387 -18.84 4.26 35.83
CA PHE A 387 -19.84 4.44 34.78
C PHE A 387 -21.02 3.48 34.97
N LYS A 388 -20.77 2.18 35.18
CA LYS A 388 -21.79 1.17 35.47
C LYS A 388 -22.68 1.57 36.66
N SER A 389 -22.10 2.07 37.76
CA SER A 389 -22.88 2.50 38.93
C SER A 389 -23.77 3.74 38.72
N SER A 390 -23.58 4.48 37.61
CA SER A 390 -24.48 5.59 37.24
C SER A 390 -25.72 5.14 36.45
N LEU A 391 -25.72 3.92 35.90
CA LEU A 391 -26.79 3.43 35.01
C LEU A 391 -27.88 2.69 35.79
N VAL A 392 -29.13 2.99 35.46
CA VAL A 392 -30.29 2.20 35.91
C VAL A 392 -30.32 0.86 35.15
N ASN A 393 -30.73 -0.21 35.84
CA ASN A 393 -30.77 -1.60 35.35
C ASN A 393 -29.39 -2.23 34.99
N ALA A 394 -28.29 -1.68 35.52
CA ALA A 394 -26.93 -2.12 35.16
C ALA A 394 -26.59 -3.56 35.56
N ASP A 395 -26.97 -4.01 36.76
CA ASP A 395 -26.44 -5.26 37.33
C ASP A 395 -26.91 -6.59 36.73
N PRO A 396 -28.18 -6.79 36.28
CA PRO A 396 -28.50 -8.00 35.52
C PRO A 396 -27.78 -8.04 34.16
N THR A 397 -27.70 -6.90 33.47
CA THR A 397 -27.27 -6.82 32.06
C THR A 397 -25.76 -6.72 31.88
N LEU A 398 -25.07 -6.00 32.77
CA LEU A 398 -23.61 -5.83 32.79
C LEU A 398 -22.99 -6.66 33.93
N SER A 399 -23.50 -7.88 34.12
CA SER A 399 -23.11 -8.81 35.19
C SER A 399 -21.70 -9.39 35.01
N ASN A 400 -21.14 -9.40 33.80
CA ASN A 400 -19.76 -9.83 33.55
C ASN A 400 -18.72 -8.69 33.62
N TRP A 401 -19.12 -7.46 33.94
CA TRP A 401 -18.19 -6.36 34.21
C TRP A 401 -17.58 -6.59 35.60
N ASN A 402 -16.37 -7.15 35.63
CA ASN A 402 -15.71 -7.60 36.86
C ASN A 402 -14.28 -7.02 36.94
N PRO A 403 -13.98 -6.13 37.91
CA PRO A 403 -12.66 -5.48 38.04
C PRO A 403 -11.51 -6.44 38.33
N ALA A 404 -11.76 -7.69 38.75
CA ALA A 404 -10.74 -8.73 38.84
C ALA A 404 -10.27 -9.26 37.45
N THR A 405 -10.87 -8.78 36.36
CA THR A 405 -10.49 -9.07 34.97
C THR A 405 -10.36 -7.78 34.18
N PRO A 406 -9.29 -7.59 33.38
CA PRO A 406 -9.14 -6.38 32.57
C PRO A 406 -10.27 -6.31 31.52
N PRO A 407 -10.84 -5.13 31.22
CA PRO A 407 -11.90 -5.00 30.21
C PRO A 407 -11.49 -5.53 28.83
N CYS A 408 -10.20 -5.38 28.50
CA CYS A 408 -9.60 -5.73 27.21
C CYS A 408 -8.37 -6.65 27.36
N THR A 409 -8.06 -7.41 26.31
CA THR A 409 -6.85 -8.25 26.21
C THR A 409 -6.45 -8.37 24.73
N GLY A 410 -5.61 -7.43 24.27
CA GLY A 410 -5.41 -7.19 22.83
C GLY A 410 -6.71 -6.73 22.17
N GLU A 411 -7.04 -7.30 21.02
CA GLU A 411 -8.33 -7.06 20.34
C GLU A 411 -9.52 -7.78 21.03
N ARG A 412 -9.28 -8.63 22.03
CA ARG A 412 -10.36 -9.35 22.72
C ARG A 412 -10.98 -8.47 23.80
N SER A 413 -12.29 -8.34 23.77
CA SER A 413 -13.08 -7.86 24.92
C SER A 413 -13.43 -8.99 25.89
N ASN A 414 -13.37 -8.69 27.18
CA ASN A 414 -13.77 -9.59 28.26
C ASN A 414 -15.11 -9.17 28.89
N TRP A 415 -15.50 -7.89 28.77
CA TRP A 415 -16.69 -7.29 29.39
C TRP A 415 -17.77 -7.04 28.32
N ALA A 416 -19.05 -7.29 28.64
CA ALA A 416 -20.13 -7.22 27.64
C ALA A 416 -20.26 -5.81 27.05
N GLY A 417 -20.25 -5.71 25.72
CA GLY A 417 -20.36 -4.44 25.00
C GLY A 417 -19.17 -3.50 25.12
N VAL A 418 -18.05 -3.90 25.73
CA VAL A 418 -16.78 -3.16 25.59
C VAL A 418 -16.14 -3.53 24.25
N LEU A 419 -15.66 -2.55 23.49
CA LEU A 419 -14.88 -2.72 22.26
C LEU A 419 -13.41 -2.43 22.54
N CYS A 420 -12.51 -3.28 22.06
CA CYS A 420 -11.08 -3.25 22.40
C CYS A 420 -10.19 -3.08 21.16
N TYR A 421 -9.06 -2.39 21.34
CA TYR A 421 -8.02 -2.26 20.31
C TYR A 421 -6.64 -2.15 20.97
N ASN A 422 -5.71 -3.02 20.56
CA ASN A 422 -4.37 -3.18 21.14
C ASN A 422 -4.32 -3.31 22.68
N GLY A 423 -5.40 -3.80 23.30
CA GLY A 423 -5.51 -3.99 24.74
C GLY A 423 -6.16 -2.85 25.52
N TYR A 424 -6.57 -1.76 24.86
CA TYR A 424 -7.25 -0.62 25.47
C TYR A 424 -8.74 -0.56 25.10
N VAL A 425 -9.54 0.12 25.93
CA VAL A 425 -10.95 0.42 25.62
C VAL A 425 -11.05 1.40 24.45
N TRP A 426 -11.49 0.88 23.31
CA TRP A 426 -11.68 1.63 22.05
C TRP A 426 -13.11 2.13 21.89
N GLY A 427 -14.09 1.53 22.55
CA GLY A 427 -15.48 1.96 22.46
C GLY A 427 -16.43 1.21 23.38
N LEU A 428 -17.67 1.68 23.42
CA LEU A 428 -18.78 1.03 24.11
C LEU A 428 -19.92 0.80 23.13
N GLN A 429 -20.51 -0.39 23.16
CA GLN A 429 -21.66 -0.82 22.37
C GLN A 429 -22.66 -1.52 23.30
N LEU A 430 -23.50 -0.72 23.96
CA LEU A 430 -24.51 -1.16 24.94
C LEU A 430 -25.91 -0.98 24.35
N GLU A 431 -26.17 -1.63 23.21
CA GLU A 431 -27.41 -1.49 22.46
C GLU A 431 -28.51 -2.44 22.95
N ARG A 432 -29.76 -1.96 23.03
CA ARG A 432 -30.95 -2.77 23.37
C ARG A 432 -30.83 -3.52 24.70
N MET A 433 -30.19 -2.90 25.68
CA MET A 433 -29.84 -3.48 26.99
C MET A 433 -30.82 -3.08 28.12
N ASN A 434 -31.85 -2.29 27.82
CA ASN A 434 -32.79 -1.70 28.79
C ASN A 434 -32.11 -0.91 29.92
N LEU A 435 -30.93 -0.35 29.63
CA LEU A 435 -30.21 0.56 30.52
C LEU A 435 -30.94 1.91 30.56
N GLY A 436 -30.78 2.67 31.65
CA GLY A 436 -31.46 3.96 31.80
C GLY A 436 -30.78 4.91 32.77
N GLY A 437 -31.48 6.00 33.11
CA GLY A 437 -30.93 7.10 33.90
C GLY A 437 -30.23 8.15 33.03
N GLN A 438 -29.34 8.93 33.64
CA GLN A 438 -28.48 9.88 32.95
C GLN A 438 -27.07 9.31 32.79
N ILE A 439 -26.42 9.61 31.66
CA ILE A 439 -25.08 9.11 31.35
C ILE A 439 -24.03 9.97 32.06
N ASP A 440 -23.32 9.39 33.04
CA ASP A 440 -22.12 10.01 33.61
C ASP A 440 -20.97 9.95 32.59
N VAL A 441 -20.90 10.97 31.73
CA VAL A 441 -19.81 11.17 30.77
C VAL A 441 -18.49 11.50 31.46
N ASP A 442 -18.52 12.01 32.70
CA ASP A 442 -17.33 12.34 33.48
C ASP A 442 -16.64 11.09 34.04
N ALA A 443 -17.38 10.00 34.30
CA ALA A 443 -16.81 8.68 34.55
C ALA A 443 -16.03 8.09 33.36
N LEU A 444 -16.34 8.51 32.12
CA LEU A 444 -15.71 7.99 30.91
C LEU A 444 -14.44 8.73 30.48
N GLN A 445 -14.17 9.93 31.02
CA GLN A 445 -12.97 10.73 30.71
C GLN A 445 -11.63 9.97 30.77
N PRO A 446 -11.38 9.01 31.70
CA PRO A 446 -10.12 8.27 31.76
C PRO A 446 -9.83 7.41 30.51
N LEU A 447 -10.84 7.08 29.70
CA LEU A 447 -10.75 6.16 28.56
C LEU A 447 -10.14 6.85 27.32
N ARG A 448 -8.86 7.24 27.41
CA ARG A 448 -8.13 8.05 26.41
C ARG A 448 -8.17 7.48 24.99
N TYR A 449 -8.36 6.18 24.84
CA TYR A 449 -8.42 5.49 23.55
C TYR A 449 -9.83 5.32 22.95
N MET A 450 -10.89 5.77 23.66
CA MET A 450 -12.26 5.63 23.19
C MET A 450 -12.54 6.46 21.93
N ARG A 451 -13.11 5.83 20.89
CA ARG A 451 -13.43 6.44 19.57
C ARG A 451 -14.86 6.17 19.09
N ALA A 452 -15.60 5.25 19.71
CA ALA A 452 -16.99 4.97 19.36
C ALA A 452 -17.86 4.74 20.60
N VAL A 453 -19.07 5.28 20.59
CA VAL A 453 -20.10 5.00 21.60
C VAL A 453 -21.41 4.72 20.89
N SER A 454 -22.02 3.57 21.20
CA SER A 454 -23.37 3.18 20.77
C SER A 454 -24.18 2.75 21.99
N PHE A 455 -25.25 3.49 22.26
CA PHE A 455 -26.22 3.24 23.34
C PHE A 455 -27.66 3.15 22.78
N MET A 456 -27.81 2.76 21.51
CA MET A 456 -29.11 2.76 20.82
C MET A 456 -30.13 1.80 21.45
N GLY A 457 -31.41 2.18 21.46
CA GLY A 457 -32.50 1.31 21.91
C GLY A 457 -32.55 1.10 23.42
N ASN A 458 -32.36 2.17 24.21
CA ASN A 458 -32.35 2.11 25.67
C ASN A 458 -33.35 3.12 26.28
N THR A 459 -33.31 3.28 27.60
CA THR A 459 -34.19 4.17 28.38
C THR A 459 -33.43 5.35 28.99
N PHE A 460 -32.36 5.81 28.35
CA PHE A 460 -31.60 6.97 28.81
C PHE A 460 -32.41 8.26 28.65
N VAL A 461 -32.30 9.15 29.63
CA VAL A 461 -33.11 10.37 29.79
C VAL A 461 -32.23 11.60 30.05
N GLY A 462 -32.82 12.79 29.92
CA GLY A 462 -32.14 14.08 30.15
C GLY A 462 -31.46 14.64 28.89
N PRO A 463 -30.64 15.70 29.02
CA PRO A 463 -29.94 16.31 27.89
C PRO A 463 -28.89 15.39 27.27
N MET A 464 -28.45 15.69 26.05
CA MET A 464 -27.30 15.00 25.46
C MET A 464 -26.05 15.28 26.31
N PRO A 465 -25.30 14.26 26.75
CA PRO A 465 -24.05 14.47 27.49
C PRO A 465 -23.00 15.24 26.69
N ASP A 466 -22.09 15.93 27.38
CA ASP A 466 -20.98 16.65 26.73
C ASP A 466 -19.88 15.71 26.26
N TRP A 467 -20.08 15.10 25.10
CA TRP A 467 -19.15 14.16 24.48
C TRP A 467 -17.82 14.78 24.04
N LYS A 468 -17.67 16.12 24.06
CA LYS A 468 -16.39 16.80 23.84
C LYS A 468 -15.36 16.44 24.92
N LYS A 469 -15.82 16.09 26.13
CA LYS A 469 -14.97 15.72 27.27
C LYS A 469 -14.18 14.42 27.08
N VAL A 470 -14.62 13.50 26.20
CA VAL A 470 -14.09 12.12 26.15
C VAL A 470 -13.39 11.80 24.83
N GLY A 471 -12.24 12.44 24.64
CA GLY A 471 -11.30 12.09 23.57
C GLY A 471 -11.80 12.32 22.14
N ALA A 472 -11.18 11.63 21.19
CA ALA A 472 -11.40 11.86 19.75
C ALA A 472 -12.51 10.95 19.18
N ILE A 473 -13.75 11.12 19.65
CA ILE A 473 -14.91 10.35 19.17
C ILE A 473 -15.07 10.49 17.64
N LYS A 474 -15.33 9.34 16.99
CA LYS A 474 -15.54 9.18 15.54
C LYS A 474 -16.98 8.83 15.21
N ALA A 475 -17.66 8.10 16.09
CA ALA A 475 -19.05 7.70 15.92
C ALA A 475 -19.80 7.77 17.26
N LEU A 476 -20.96 8.42 17.24
CA LEU A 476 -21.84 8.60 18.38
C LEU A 476 -23.26 8.16 17.97
N TYR A 477 -23.75 7.08 18.56
CA TYR A 477 -25.09 6.54 18.30
C TYR A 477 -25.91 6.51 19.60
N LEU A 478 -26.91 7.38 19.69
CA LEU A 478 -27.79 7.58 20.85
C LEU A 478 -29.29 7.48 20.46
N SER A 479 -29.58 6.93 19.29
CA SER A 479 -30.96 6.84 18.76
C SER A 479 -31.83 5.90 19.59
N ASP A 480 -33.15 5.98 19.40
CA ASP A 480 -34.14 5.12 20.04
C ASP A 480 -34.00 5.16 21.58
N ASN A 481 -34.11 6.36 22.14
CA ASN A 481 -33.93 6.65 23.58
C ASN A 481 -34.95 7.73 24.04
N GLN A 482 -34.77 8.27 25.25
CA GLN A 482 -35.63 9.31 25.82
C GLN A 482 -34.85 10.60 26.17
N PHE A 483 -33.75 10.87 25.47
CA PHE A 483 -33.02 12.14 25.62
C PHE A 483 -33.90 13.32 25.20
N SER A 484 -33.74 14.46 25.86
CA SER A 484 -34.68 15.58 25.77
C SER A 484 -34.03 16.94 26.05
N GLY A 485 -34.69 18.01 25.61
CA GLY A 485 -34.17 19.37 25.72
C GLY A 485 -33.27 19.76 24.54
N GLN A 486 -32.66 20.94 24.64
CA GLN A 486 -31.86 21.50 23.55
C GLN A 486 -30.43 20.96 23.52
N ILE A 487 -29.90 20.75 22.32
CA ILE A 487 -28.49 20.45 22.11
C ILE A 487 -27.72 21.77 21.93
N PRO A 488 -26.68 22.07 22.72
CA PRO A 488 -25.93 23.32 22.59
C PRO A 488 -25.34 23.52 21.18
N ALA A 489 -25.36 24.76 20.68
CA ALA A 489 -24.88 25.07 19.33
C ALA A 489 -23.43 24.63 19.07
N ASP A 490 -22.60 24.63 20.12
CA ASP A 490 -21.19 24.22 20.10
C ASP A 490 -20.96 22.75 20.51
N ALA A 491 -21.99 21.93 20.66
CA ALA A 491 -21.88 20.57 21.22
C ALA A 491 -20.90 19.64 20.48
N PHE A 492 -20.61 19.90 19.20
CA PHE A 492 -19.64 19.14 18.40
C PHE A 492 -18.37 19.95 18.06
N LYS A 493 -18.23 21.17 18.58
CA LYS A 493 -17.09 22.07 18.31
C LYS A 493 -15.79 21.42 18.80
N GLY A 494 -14.79 21.38 17.92
CA GLY A 494 -13.50 20.72 18.20
C GLY A 494 -13.47 19.21 17.96
N MET A 495 -14.61 18.55 17.68
CA MET A 495 -14.68 17.10 17.45
C MET A 495 -14.24 16.73 16.01
N TYR A 496 -13.06 17.17 15.57
CA TYR A 496 -12.54 17.07 14.19
C TYR A 496 -12.30 15.63 13.66
N SER A 497 -12.67 14.61 14.42
CA SER A 497 -12.64 13.18 14.04
C SER A 497 -14.04 12.58 13.87
N LEU A 498 -15.10 13.30 14.23
CA LEU A 498 -16.49 12.84 14.20
C LEU A 498 -16.98 12.66 12.76
N LYS A 499 -17.58 11.50 12.49
CA LYS A 499 -18.05 11.06 11.17
C LYS A 499 -19.50 10.57 11.16
N LYS A 500 -20.00 10.09 12.30
CA LYS A 500 -21.34 9.53 12.44
C LYS A 500 -22.00 10.09 13.68
N VAL A 501 -23.19 10.66 13.52
CA VAL A 501 -24.04 11.17 14.61
C VAL A 501 -25.45 10.64 14.37
N HIS A 502 -25.91 9.73 15.22
CA HIS A 502 -27.25 9.13 15.12
C HIS A 502 -28.03 9.41 16.41
N LEU A 503 -28.93 10.39 16.38
CA LEU A 503 -29.75 10.86 17.50
C LEU A 503 -31.27 10.66 17.27
N ALA A 504 -31.65 9.88 16.26
CA ALA A 504 -33.03 9.68 15.84
C ALA A 504 -33.92 9.07 16.94
N ASN A 505 -35.24 9.22 16.83
CA ASN A 505 -36.23 8.67 17.76
C ASN A 505 -35.91 9.03 19.23
N ASN A 506 -35.93 10.33 19.51
CA ASN A 506 -35.69 10.93 20.84
C ASN A 506 -36.69 12.09 21.07
N ARG A 507 -36.46 12.90 22.11
CA ARG A 507 -37.28 14.08 22.45
C ARG A 507 -36.46 15.38 22.44
N PHE A 508 -35.40 15.45 21.63
CA PHE A 508 -34.59 16.67 21.51
C PHE A 508 -35.41 17.83 20.93
N THR A 509 -35.18 19.04 21.42
CA THR A 509 -35.92 20.26 21.05
C THR A 509 -34.98 21.38 20.60
N GLY A 510 -35.53 22.46 20.04
CA GLY A 510 -34.76 23.66 19.68
C GLY A 510 -33.94 23.50 18.39
N PRO A 511 -33.05 24.46 18.09
CA PRO A 511 -32.32 24.50 16.82
C PRO A 511 -31.27 23.40 16.69
N LEU A 512 -31.00 23.01 15.44
CA LEU A 512 -29.88 22.12 15.11
C LEU A 512 -28.53 22.82 15.39
N PRO A 513 -27.57 22.18 16.07
CA PRO A 513 -26.29 22.81 16.38
C PRO A 513 -25.48 23.22 15.15
N THR A 514 -25.02 24.48 15.10
CA THR A 514 -24.14 24.96 14.02
C THR A 514 -22.79 24.23 13.99
N SER A 515 -22.37 23.61 15.10
CA SER A 515 -21.21 22.70 15.10
C SER A 515 -21.40 21.39 14.30
N LEU A 516 -22.58 21.13 13.75
CA LEU A 516 -22.80 20.07 12.74
C LEU A 516 -22.27 20.44 11.34
N GLU A 517 -21.82 21.67 11.10
CA GLU A 517 -21.15 22.13 9.86
C GLU A 517 -19.73 21.53 9.68
N SER A 518 -19.54 20.26 10.07
CA SER A 518 -18.26 19.54 10.00
C SER A 518 -18.08 18.88 8.63
N PRO A 519 -17.04 19.22 7.84
CA PRO A 519 -16.83 18.69 6.48
C PRO A 519 -16.43 17.20 6.45
N LYS A 520 -16.30 16.54 7.60
CA LYS A 520 -15.97 15.10 7.72
C LYS A 520 -17.16 14.23 8.11
N LEU A 521 -18.35 14.80 8.27
CA LEU A 521 -19.56 14.07 8.60
C LEU A 521 -19.99 13.20 7.40
N ILE A 522 -20.33 11.94 7.67
CA ILE A 522 -20.68 10.92 6.68
C ILE A 522 -22.10 10.42 6.88
N GLU A 523 -22.54 10.33 8.14
CA GLU A 523 -23.89 9.87 8.51
C GLU A 523 -24.46 10.79 9.60
N LEU A 524 -25.64 11.36 9.33
CA LEU A 524 -26.40 12.19 10.25
C LEU A 524 -27.87 11.71 10.29
N ARG A 525 -28.28 11.09 11.41
CA ARG A 525 -29.67 10.69 11.69
C ARG A 525 -30.19 11.55 12.83
N LEU A 526 -31.20 12.37 12.57
CA LEU A 526 -31.84 13.31 13.50
C LEU A 526 -33.38 13.17 13.50
N ASP A 527 -33.89 12.25 12.69
CA ASP A 527 -35.30 11.98 12.45
C ASP A 527 -36.09 11.56 13.70
N GLY A 528 -37.40 11.83 13.73
CA GLY A 528 -38.25 11.46 14.86
C GLY A 528 -37.87 12.19 16.16
N ASN A 529 -37.76 13.52 16.09
CA ASN A 529 -37.42 14.41 17.21
C ASN A 529 -38.35 15.64 17.20
N GLN A 530 -38.02 16.69 17.96
CA GLN A 530 -38.76 17.94 18.04
C GLN A 530 -37.86 19.16 17.76
N PHE A 531 -36.84 18.98 16.91
CA PHE A 531 -35.96 20.08 16.47
C PHE A 531 -36.76 21.14 15.70
N THR A 532 -36.43 22.40 15.91
CA THR A 532 -37.10 23.59 15.34
C THR A 532 -36.10 24.46 14.58
N GLY A 533 -36.55 25.49 13.85
CA GLY A 533 -35.64 26.39 13.14
C GLY A 533 -35.10 25.83 11.84
N ALA A 534 -34.22 26.61 11.21
CA ALA A 534 -33.61 26.28 9.93
C ALA A 534 -32.51 25.22 10.04
N ILE A 535 -32.30 24.49 8.94
CA ILE A 535 -31.17 23.55 8.80
C ILE A 535 -29.87 24.37 8.58
N PRO A 536 -28.81 24.19 9.40
CA PRO A 536 -27.54 24.89 9.23
C PRO A 536 -26.81 24.46 7.95
N LYS A 537 -25.67 25.10 7.61
CA LYS A 537 -24.92 24.85 6.36
C LYS A 537 -24.07 23.58 6.41
N ILE A 538 -24.73 22.45 6.65
CA ILE A 538 -24.13 21.11 6.67
C ILE A 538 -23.57 20.81 5.27
N SER A 539 -22.27 20.54 5.17
CA SER A 539 -21.63 20.19 3.90
C SER A 539 -22.06 18.80 3.43
N SER A 540 -22.45 18.69 2.16
CA SER A 540 -22.82 17.43 1.51
C SER A 540 -21.63 16.65 0.93
N GLU A 541 -20.45 17.27 0.77
CA GLU A 541 -19.29 16.71 0.05
C GLU A 541 -18.85 15.31 0.53
N ASN A 542 -19.06 15.00 1.81
CA ASN A 542 -18.74 13.71 2.42
C ASN A 542 -19.96 12.99 3.02
N LEU A 543 -21.14 13.64 3.03
CA LEU A 543 -22.34 13.18 3.70
C LEU A 543 -23.08 12.19 2.80
N LYS A 544 -23.12 10.91 3.20
CA LYS A 544 -23.70 9.81 2.41
C LYS A 544 -25.11 9.43 2.84
N LEU A 545 -25.50 9.88 4.02
CA LEU A 545 -26.77 9.57 4.65
C LEU A 545 -27.12 10.72 5.60
N LEU A 546 -28.16 11.45 5.22
CA LEU A 546 -28.83 12.45 6.03
C LEU A 546 -30.27 11.98 6.25
N ASN A 547 -30.81 12.12 7.46
CA ASN A 547 -32.25 12.12 7.67
C ASN A 547 -32.61 13.07 8.82
N VAL A 548 -33.51 14.01 8.54
CA VAL A 548 -34.06 15.02 9.46
C VAL A 548 -35.59 14.99 9.49
N SER A 549 -36.21 13.98 8.88
CA SER A 549 -37.66 13.83 8.76
C SER A 549 -38.36 13.79 10.13
N ASN A 550 -39.66 14.07 10.14
CA ASN A 550 -40.50 13.97 11.35
C ASN A 550 -39.93 14.79 12.52
N ASN A 551 -39.73 16.08 12.25
CA ASN A 551 -39.29 17.12 13.19
C ASN A 551 -40.20 18.36 13.03
N ARG A 552 -39.79 19.52 13.53
CA ARG A 552 -40.48 20.82 13.40
C ARG A 552 -39.59 21.87 12.72
N LEU A 553 -38.73 21.44 11.80
CA LEU A 553 -37.80 22.31 11.08
C LEU A 553 -38.55 23.19 10.07
N GLU A 554 -38.00 24.38 9.82
CA GLU A 554 -38.67 25.44 9.06
C GLU A 554 -37.72 26.20 8.11
N GLY A 555 -38.26 26.72 7.02
CA GLY A 555 -37.53 27.51 6.03
C GLY A 555 -36.84 26.71 4.92
N PRO A 556 -35.98 27.37 4.12
CA PRO A 556 -35.39 26.77 2.93
C PRO A 556 -34.39 25.67 3.27
N ILE A 557 -34.49 24.54 2.58
CA ILE A 557 -33.46 23.50 2.59
C ILE A 557 -32.17 24.07 1.97
N PRO A 558 -31.02 24.00 2.66
CA PRO A 558 -29.75 24.49 2.12
C PRO A 558 -29.40 23.81 0.80
N SER A 559 -29.06 24.60 -0.24
CA SER A 559 -28.85 24.10 -1.60
C SER A 559 -27.80 22.99 -1.73
N ALA A 560 -26.83 22.91 -0.82
CA ALA A 560 -25.88 21.80 -0.73
C ALA A 560 -26.57 20.43 -0.53
N LEU A 561 -27.75 20.41 0.10
CA LEU A 561 -28.54 19.22 0.43
C LEU A 561 -29.62 18.89 -0.62
N SER A 562 -29.74 19.68 -1.69
CA SER A 562 -30.72 19.48 -2.77
C SER A 562 -30.59 18.16 -3.53
N ALA A 563 -29.43 17.50 -3.45
CA ALA A 563 -29.18 16.18 -4.05
C ALA A 563 -29.41 14.99 -3.08
N MET A 564 -29.97 15.25 -1.89
CA MET A 564 -30.35 14.22 -0.92
C MET A 564 -31.74 13.64 -1.25
N ASP A 565 -32.07 12.51 -0.64
CA ASP A 565 -33.38 11.87 -0.80
C ASP A 565 -34.53 12.79 -0.26
N PRO A 566 -35.62 13.04 -1.03
CA PRO A 566 -36.77 13.78 -0.53
C PRO A 566 -37.34 13.24 0.79
N ASP A 567 -37.36 11.91 0.96
CA ASP A 567 -37.91 11.27 2.17
C ASP A 567 -37.18 11.73 3.44
N SER A 568 -35.90 12.07 3.34
CA SER A 568 -35.07 12.55 4.45
C SER A 568 -35.49 13.89 5.05
N PHE A 569 -36.42 14.63 4.43
CA PHE A 569 -36.94 15.91 4.92
C PHE A 569 -38.44 15.89 5.26
N THR A 570 -39.15 14.82 4.88
CA THR A 570 -40.61 14.66 5.06
C THR A 570 -41.07 14.82 6.52
N GLY A 571 -42.35 15.13 6.74
CA GLY A 571 -42.91 15.32 8.08
C GLY A 571 -42.50 16.62 8.78
N ASN A 572 -41.64 17.45 8.17
CA ASN A 572 -41.42 18.85 8.58
C ASN A 572 -42.33 19.76 7.74
N THR A 573 -43.44 20.23 8.32
CA THR A 573 -44.49 20.96 7.56
C THR A 573 -44.10 22.36 7.09
N ALA A 574 -42.97 22.91 7.57
CA ALA A 574 -42.50 24.25 7.26
C ALA A 574 -41.17 24.29 6.47
N LEU A 575 -40.63 23.13 6.05
CA LEU A 575 -39.48 23.09 5.13
C LEU A 575 -39.94 23.32 3.68
N CYS A 576 -39.09 24.00 2.91
CA CYS A 576 -39.36 24.32 1.50
C CYS A 576 -38.07 24.28 0.65
N GLY A 577 -38.24 24.18 -0.67
CA GLY A 577 -37.16 24.09 -1.65
C GLY A 577 -36.64 22.66 -1.88
N GLU A 578 -35.86 22.50 -2.94
CA GLU A 578 -35.29 21.21 -3.38
C GLU A 578 -34.52 20.49 -2.24
N PRO A 579 -34.75 19.19 -2.00
CA PRO A 579 -35.45 18.23 -2.88
C PRO A 579 -36.96 18.08 -2.62
N LEU A 580 -37.58 18.94 -1.82
CA LEU A 580 -39.04 18.91 -1.62
C LEU A 580 -39.77 19.72 -2.70
N PRO A 581 -40.93 19.26 -3.21
CA PRO A 581 -41.74 20.00 -4.19
C PRO A 581 -42.42 21.25 -3.60
N THR A 582 -42.32 21.45 -2.28
CA THR A 582 -42.85 22.63 -1.58
C THR A 582 -42.02 23.87 -1.93
N LEU A 583 -42.53 24.73 -2.81
CA LEU A 583 -41.90 26.01 -3.12
C LEU A 583 -41.83 26.91 -1.87
N CYS A 584 -40.71 27.62 -1.67
CA CYS A 584 -40.61 28.63 -0.62
C CYS A 584 -41.39 29.89 -1.00
N ASP A 585 -42.15 30.43 -0.04
CA ASP A 585 -42.81 31.74 -0.18
C ASP A 585 -41.76 32.87 -0.27
N PRO A 586 -41.67 33.62 -1.39
CA PRO A 586 -40.71 34.71 -1.56
C PRO A 586 -40.96 35.92 -0.63
N ILE A 587 -42.09 35.99 0.07
CA ILE A 587 -42.41 37.06 1.02
C ILE A 587 -41.85 36.70 2.41
N LEU A 588 -41.99 35.44 2.83
CA LEU A 588 -41.45 34.95 4.11
C LEU A 588 -39.95 34.61 4.03
N TYR A 589 -39.49 34.13 2.88
CA TYR A 589 -38.10 33.78 2.61
C TYR A 589 -37.63 34.53 1.35
N PRO A 590 -37.45 35.87 1.42
CA PRO A 590 -37.02 36.65 0.28
C PRO A 590 -35.69 36.09 -0.27
N PRO A 591 -35.59 35.86 -1.60
CA PRO A 591 -34.34 35.38 -2.21
C PRO A 591 -33.25 36.38 -1.85
N ALA A 592 -32.22 35.88 -1.14
CA ALA A 592 -31.35 36.71 -0.30
C ALA A 592 -30.91 37.98 -1.03
N ALA A 593 -31.45 39.13 -0.60
CA ALA A 593 -31.16 40.41 -1.23
C ALA A 593 -29.64 40.57 -1.33
N PRO A 594 -29.09 40.90 -2.52
CA PRO A 594 -27.67 40.79 -2.79
C PRO A 594 -26.90 41.60 -1.75
N ILE A 595 -26.16 40.91 -0.88
CA ILE A 595 -25.59 41.53 0.32
C ILE A 595 -24.59 42.59 -0.14
N ALA A 596 -24.97 43.85 0.02
CA ALA A 596 -24.13 45.01 -0.22
C ALA A 596 -23.04 45.12 0.87
N GLN A 597 -22.16 44.12 0.95
CA GLN A 597 -20.81 44.36 1.43
C GLN A 597 -20.20 45.43 0.53
N SER A 598 -19.65 46.48 1.15
CA SER A 598 -19.31 47.73 0.48
C SER A 598 -18.25 47.54 -0.62
N GLN A 599 -18.69 47.39 -1.87
CA GLN A 599 -17.87 47.62 -3.04
C GLN A 599 -18.21 48.99 -3.61
N SER A 600 -17.20 49.86 -3.69
CA SER A 600 -17.28 51.18 -4.34
C SER A 600 -17.38 51.02 -5.85
N GLN A 601 -18.58 50.65 -6.32
CA GLN A 601 -18.91 50.56 -7.74
C GLN A 601 -18.87 51.96 -8.37
N LEU A 602 -17.75 52.29 -9.02
CA LEU A 602 -17.73 53.31 -10.06
C LEU A 602 -18.80 52.93 -11.10
N PRO A 603 -19.63 53.88 -11.59
CA PRO A 603 -20.71 53.55 -12.51
C PRO A 603 -20.13 52.89 -13.77
N ILE A 604 -20.81 51.88 -14.32
CA ILE A 604 -20.27 51.00 -15.37
C ILE A 604 -19.81 51.79 -16.62
N ALA A 605 -20.42 52.94 -16.91
CA ALA A 605 -19.96 53.87 -17.94
C ALA A 605 -18.51 54.35 -17.73
N LEU A 606 -18.08 54.57 -16.49
CA LEU A 606 -16.72 54.93 -16.11
C LEU A 606 -15.76 53.75 -16.26
N LEU A 607 -16.19 52.52 -15.97
CA LEU A 607 -15.38 51.31 -16.25
C LEU A 607 -15.15 51.13 -17.75
N VAL A 608 -16.21 51.27 -18.57
CA VAL A 608 -16.12 51.22 -20.03
C VAL A 608 -15.26 52.37 -20.57
N ALA A 609 -15.39 53.58 -20.05
CA ALA A 609 -14.53 54.71 -20.41
C ALA A 609 -13.05 54.43 -20.05
N CYS A 610 -12.76 53.87 -18.87
CA CYS A 610 -11.40 53.47 -18.50
C CYS A 610 -10.84 52.35 -19.40
N ILE A 611 -11.66 51.40 -19.85
CA ILE A 611 -11.24 50.37 -20.82
C ILE A 611 -10.96 51.00 -22.18
N VAL A 612 -11.82 51.91 -22.68
CA VAL A 612 -11.60 52.61 -23.95
C VAL A 612 -10.36 53.51 -23.90
N VAL A 613 -10.17 54.27 -22.81
CA VAL A 613 -8.95 55.06 -22.59
C VAL A 613 -7.71 54.17 -22.47
N GLY A 614 -7.82 53.03 -21.79
CA GLY A 614 -6.74 52.02 -21.71
C GLY A 614 -6.35 51.47 -23.08
N LEU A 615 -7.34 51.13 -23.93
CA LEU A 615 -7.10 50.69 -25.31
C LEU A 615 -6.48 51.80 -26.16
N ILE A 616 -6.93 53.05 -26.04
CA ILE A 616 -6.33 54.21 -26.71
C ILE A 616 -4.87 54.40 -26.26
N LEU A 617 -4.57 54.29 -24.97
CA LEU A 617 -3.22 54.38 -24.43
C LEU A 617 -2.32 53.23 -24.91
N ILE A 618 -2.84 52.01 -25.02
CA ILE A 618 -2.12 50.85 -25.60
C ILE A 618 -1.83 51.07 -27.09
N ILE A 619 -2.80 51.59 -27.86
CA ILE A 619 -2.62 51.93 -29.28
C ILE A 619 -1.57 53.04 -29.44
N LEU A 620 -1.62 54.09 -28.60
CA LEU A 620 -0.61 55.15 -28.58
C LEU A 620 0.78 54.64 -28.15
N LEU A 621 0.85 53.68 -27.23
CA LEU A 621 2.10 53.02 -26.84
C LEU A 621 2.69 52.21 -28.00
N ILE A 622 1.86 51.45 -28.72
CA ILE A 622 2.27 50.68 -29.91
C ILE A 622 2.74 51.63 -31.01
N ILE A 623 2.02 52.72 -31.28
CA ILE A 623 2.43 53.75 -32.25
C ILE A 623 3.76 54.41 -31.81
N PHE A 624 3.93 54.74 -30.53
CA PHE A 624 5.17 55.30 -29.99
C PHE A 624 6.35 54.32 -30.11
N LEU A 625 6.13 53.03 -29.86
CA LEU A 625 7.13 51.98 -30.02
C LEU A 625 7.51 51.79 -31.50
N LEU A 626 6.53 51.75 -32.42
CA LEU A 626 6.78 51.70 -33.86
C LEU A 626 7.51 52.94 -34.37
N LEU A 627 7.16 54.14 -33.89
CA LEU A 627 7.89 55.39 -34.19
C LEU A 627 9.31 55.38 -33.61
N ARG A 628 9.52 54.84 -32.40
CA ARG A 628 10.87 54.60 -31.84
C ARG A 628 11.66 53.60 -32.65
N TRP A 629 11.02 52.55 -33.18
CA TRP A 629 11.68 51.54 -34.02
C TRP A 629 12.09 52.16 -35.36
N ARG A 630 11.20 52.92 -35.99
CA ARG A 630 11.49 53.70 -37.22
C ARG A 630 12.59 54.76 -37.02
N ARG A 631 12.70 55.35 -35.81
CA ARG A 631 13.80 56.27 -35.43
C ARG A 631 15.09 55.58 -35.00
N ARG A 632 15.07 54.28 -34.68
CA ARG A 632 16.27 53.46 -34.38
C ARG A 632 16.83 52.75 -35.61
N GLY A 633 16.16 52.80 -36.76
CA GLY A 633 16.65 52.30 -38.05
C GLY A 633 17.66 53.22 -38.74
N SER A 634 18.52 53.92 -38.00
CA SER A 634 19.57 54.80 -38.54
C SER A 634 20.77 54.89 -37.60
N GLN A 635 21.95 55.09 -38.19
CA GLN A 635 23.27 55.23 -37.55
C GLN A 635 23.92 53.95 -36.99
N THR A 636 24.63 53.24 -37.87
CA THR A 636 25.84 52.45 -37.53
C THR A 636 27.08 53.18 -38.07
N PRO A 637 28.10 53.49 -37.25
CA PRO A 637 29.37 54.09 -37.72
C PRO A 637 30.23 53.16 -38.58
N GLN A 638 31.25 53.71 -39.25
CA GLN A 638 32.16 53.00 -40.18
C GLN A 638 33.60 52.90 -39.65
N LEU A 639 34.28 51.78 -39.91
CA LEU A 639 35.74 51.63 -40.22
C LEU A 639 36.04 50.13 -40.49
N GLY A 640 36.95 49.69 -41.38
CA GLY A 640 37.75 50.37 -42.42
C GLY A 640 38.55 49.32 -43.26
N LYS A 641 38.62 49.48 -44.59
CA LYS A 641 39.21 48.54 -45.60
C LYS A 641 40.74 48.32 -45.45
N PRO A 642 41.36 47.26 -46.07
CA PRO A 642 41.65 47.16 -47.54
C PRO A 642 40.78 46.09 -48.25
N ILE A 643 40.35 46.20 -49.51
CA ILE A 643 41.09 46.25 -50.81
C ILE A 643 41.80 44.93 -51.14
N ASP A 644 41.58 44.25 -52.27
CA ASP A 644 40.41 43.86 -53.11
C ASP A 644 40.96 42.62 -53.95
N VAL A 645 40.59 42.09 -55.13
CA VAL A 645 39.68 42.39 -56.25
C VAL A 645 39.45 41.08 -57.10
N GLU A 646 38.50 41.10 -58.06
CA GLU A 646 38.22 40.18 -59.21
C GLU A 646 38.35 38.62 -59.16
N LYS A 647 37.20 37.96 -59.48
CA LYS A 647 36.93 37.00 -60.60
C LYS A 647 37.94 35.85 -60.88
N ASN A 648 37.50 34.62 -61.19
CA ASN A 648 36.54 34.33 -62.27
C ASN A 648 35.95 32.89 -62.24
N SER A 649 34.88 32.65 -63.01
CA SER A 649 34.49 31.42 -63.76
C SER A 649 34.94 30.01 -63.32
N ASN A 650 34.12 28.94 -63.29
CA ASN A 650 32.73 28.70 -63.73
C ASN A 650 32.16 27.44 -63.02
N ASN A 651 30.84 27.34 -62.79
CA ASN A 651 29.96 26.38 -63.48
C ASN A 651 28.50 26.33 -62.98
N ILE A 652 27.59 26.72 -63.88
CA ILE A 652 26.23 26.18 -64.11
C ILE A 652 25.14 26.44 -63.03
N ASN A 653 24.04 27.06 -63.47
CA ASN A 653 22.83 27.42 -62.71
C ASN A 653 21.98 26.18 -62.32
N LEU A 654 21.12 26.14 -61.29
CA LEU A 654 20.28 27.13 -60.59
C LEU A 654 18.92 27.45 -61.27
N ASN A 655 17.83 26.97 -60.64
CA ASN A 655 16.43 27.43 -60.67
C ASN A 655 15.61 27.45 -61.99
N ALA A 656 14.76 26.43 -62.15
CA ALA A 656 13.34 26.56 -62.57
C ALA A 656 12.54 25.55 -61.70
N VAL A 657 11.41 25.87 -61.04
CA VAL A 657 10.14 26.49 -61.49
C VAL A 657 9.37 25.58 -62.45
N ALA A 658 8.09 25.33 -62.14
CA ALA A 658 7.24 24.34 -62.81
C ALA A 658 6.72 24.81 -64.17
N VAL A 659 6.37 23.87 -65.08
CA VAL A 659 5.30 24.02 -66.09
C VAL A 659 4.94 22.69 -66.79
N ALA A 660 3.65 22.56 -67.14
CA ALA A 660 3.00 21.69 -68.15
C ALA A 660 3.09 20.14 -68.15
N VAL A 661 1.94 19.55 -68.53
CA VAL A 661 1.75 18.29 -69.27
C VAL A 661 0.59 18.54 -70.26
N PRO A 662 0.60 17.99 -71.49
CA PRO A 662 -0.66 17.53 -72.07
C PRO A 662 -0.58 16.27 -72.97
N ALA A 663 -1.77 15.76 -73.34
CA ALA A 663 -2.08 14.67 -74.29
C ALA A 663 -1.85 13.22 -73.79
N ALA A 664 -2.63 12.21 -74.18
CA ALA A 664 -3.76 12.14 -75.13
C ALA A 664 -4.86 11.14 -74.66
N ALA A 665 -5.96 11.02 -75.43
CA ALA A 665 -7.13 10.14 -75.17
C ALA A 665 -7.96 9.96 -76.47
N SER A 666 -8.80 8.94 -76.66
CA SER A 666 -8.98 7.63 -75.98
C SER A 666 -9.89 6.71 -76.84
N ALA A 667 -9.88 5.38 -76.62
CA ALA A 667 -10.78 4.42 -77.30
C ALA A 667 -10.90 3.08 -76.53
N SER A 668 -11.88 2.25 -76.88
CA SER A 668 -12.22 0.99 -76.18
C SER A 668 -12.69 -0.13 -77.13
N ALA A 669 -12.31 -1.38 -76.85
CA ALA A 669 -12.91 -2.61 -77.40
C ALA A 669 -12.61 -3.82 -76.48
N SER A 670 -13.29 -4.95 -76.69
CA SER A 670 -13.23 -6.17 -75.86
C SER A 670 -12.84 -7.42 -76.67
N ALA A 671 -12.32 -8.47 -76.02
CA ALA A 671 -12.77 -9.89 -76.20
C ALA A 671 -11.92 -10.95 -75.45
N SER A 672 -12.62 -11.85 -74.75
CA SER A 672 -12.44 -13.32 -74.61
C SER A 672 -11.06 -14.03 -74.44
N ALA A 673 -10.95 -14.72 -73.29
CA ALA A 673 -10.80 -16.19 -73.13
C ALA A 673 -9.41 -16.91 -73.15
N ALA A 674 -9.39 -18.02 -72.36
CA ALA A 674 -8.38 -19.09 -72.20
C ALA A 674 -7.00 -18.70 -71.61
N GLY A 675 -6.35 -19.55 -70.80
CA GLY A 675 -6.84 -20.79 -70.18
C GLY A 675 -5.77 -21.58 -69.39
N GLY A 676 -6.20 -22.28 -68.32
CA GLY A 676 -5.41 -23.26 -67.54
C GLY A 676 -4.65 -22.71 -66.31
N HIS A 677 -4.29 -23.51 -65.30
CA HIS A 677 -4.83 -24.81 -64.85
C HIS A 677 -4.23 -25.21 -63.47
N ASN A 678 -5.06 -25.29 -62.41
CA ASN A 678 -4.84 -26.01 -61.11
C ASN A 678 -3.60 -25.57 -60.28
N ILE A 679 -3.39 -25.88 -58.98
CA ILE A 679 -4.02 -26.75 -57.96
C ILE A 679 -4.12 -25.88 -56.67
N GLU A 680 -5.30 -25.59 -56.09
CA GLU A 680 -5.98 -26.36 -55.00
C GLU A 680 -5.16 -26.48 -53.69
N THR A 681 -5.44 -25.78 -52.58
CA THR A 681 -6.50 -26.05 -51.55
C THR A 681 -6.23 -25.10 -50.34
N ASN A 682 -7.12 -24.81 -49.37
CA ASN A 682 -8.53 -25.15 -49.19
C ASN A 682 -9.30 -24.10 -48.33
N ASN A 683 -10.57 -23.89 -48.67
CA ASN A 683 -11.71 -23.52 -47.82
C ASN A 683 -11.64 -22.35 -46.81
N THR A 684 -12.24 -21.24 -47.27
CA THR A 684 -12.90 -20.19 -46.49
C THR A 684 -13.93 -20.70 -45.47
N SER A 685 -14.10 -19.94 -44.38
CA SER A 685 -15.31 -19.97 -43.55
C SER A 685 -16.55 -19.49 -44.32
N ASN A 686 -17.71 -20.06 -44.01
CA ASN A 686 -18.97 -19.67 -44.64
C ASN A 686 -19.66 -18.52 -43.88
N GLN A 687 -20.33 -17.62 -44.59
CA GLN A 687 -20.95 -16.42 -44.01
C GLN A 687 -22.30 -16.71 -43.35
N VAL A 688 -22.64 -15.92 -42.33
CA VAL A 688 -24.02 -15.42 -42.13
C VAL A 688 -23.94 -13.92 -41.90
N ILE A 689 -24.73 -13.13 -42.63
CA ILE A 689 -24.68 -11.67 -42.64
C ILE A 689 -25.60 -11.10 -41.56
N GLY A 690 -25.12 -10.11 -40.80
CA GLY A 690 -25.90 -9.31 -39.85
C GLY A 690 -25.35 -7.88 -39.77
N THR A 691 -26.20 -6.88 -40.01
CA THR A 691 -25.82 -5.47 -40.22
C THR A 691 -25.38 -4.74 -38.93
N PRO A 692 -24.58 -3.66 -39.04
CA PRO A 692 -23.77 -3.15 -37.92
C PRO A 692 -24.54 -2.27 -36.93
N GLY A 693 -24.67 -2.74 -35.69
CA GLY A 693 -25.06 -1.92 -34.55
C GLY A 693 -23.83 -1.28 -33.87
N ARG A 694 -23.80 0.06 -33.76
CA ARG A 694 -22.80 0.79 -32.95
C ARG A 694 -22.79 0.26 -31.52
N ARG A 695 -21.68 -0.34 -31.07
CA ARG A 695 -21.41 -0.61 -29.65
C ARG A 695 -20.30 0.29 -29.14
N SER A 696 -20.53 0.93 -28.01
CA SER A 696 -19.51 1.66 -27.26
C SER A 696 -18.57 0.68 -26.55
N ASP A 697 -17.31 1.09 -26.36
CA ASP A 697 -16.32 0.32 -25.59
C ASP A 697 -16.71 0.26 -24.11
N GLN A 698 -17.52 -0.73 -23.75
CA GLN A 698 -17.83 -1.06 -22.36
C GLN A 698 -16.55 -1.53 -21.65
N HIS A 699 -15.89 -0.60 -20.95
CA HIS A 699 -14.66 -0.84 -20.21
C HIS A 699 -14.91 -1.88 -19.09
N GLN A 700 -14.55 -3.14 -19.37
CA GLN A 700 -14.66 -4.24 -18.43
C GLN A 700 -13.82 -3.98 -17.15
N PRO A 701 -14.36 -4.27 -15.95
CA PRO A 701 -13.66 -4.00 -14.70
C PRO A 701 -12.41 -4.88 -14.57
N GLY A 702 -11.25 -4.24 -14.37
CA GLY A 702 -9.99 -4.93 -14.06
C GLY A 702 -9.08 -5.24 -15.25
N LYS A 703 -9.38 -4.76 -16.47
CA LYS A 703 -8.45 -4.74 -17.62
C LYS A 703 -7.51 -3.52 -17.55
N LEU A 704 -6.27 -3.67 -18.04
CA LEU A 704 -5.31 -2.57 -18.16
C LEU A 704 -5.78 -1.57 -19.24
N SER A 705 -5.72 -0.27 -18.93
CA SER A 705 -6.15 0.84 -19.79
C SER A 705 -4.92 1.58 -20.31
N PHE A 706 -4.64 1.50 -21.60
CA PHE A 706 -3.54 2.23 -22.26
C PHE A 706 -3.91 3.69 -22.49
N VAL A 707 -2.90 4.57 -22.48
CA VAL A 707 -3.07 6.00 -22.80
C VAL A 707 -2.23 6.44 -24.00
N ASP A 708 -1.18 5.70 -24.36
CA ASP A 708 -0.62 5.77 -25.72
C ASP A 708 -1.29 4.73 -26.63
N GLU A 709 -1.89 5.20 -27.71
CA GLU A 709 -2.56 4.33 -28.69
C GLU A 709 -1.61 3.74 -29.73
N LYS A 710 -0.41 4.31 -29.89
CA LYS A 710 0.59 3.91 -30.91
C LYS A 710 1.54 2.81 -30.44
N ARG A 711 1.62 2.55 -29.13
CA ARG A 711 2.44 1.47 -28.55
C ARG A 711 1.79 0.10 -28.77
N GLN A 712 2.60 -0.94 -28.90
CA GLN A 712 2.15 -2.32 -28.76
C GLN A 712 1.47 -2.52 -27.39
N LYS A 713 0.27 -3.10 -27.38
CA LYS A 713 -0.57 -3.24 -26.18
C LYS A 713 -0.43 -4.66 -25.62
N PHE A 714 0.31 -4.79 -24.52
CA PHE A 714 0.35 -5.99 -23.68
C PHE A 714 -0.89 -6.06 -22.75
N ASP A 715 -1.29 -7.25 -22.28
CA ASP A 715 -2.43 -7.35 -21.36
C ASP A 715 -2.01 -7.42 -19.87
N LEU A 716 -2.99 -7.55 -18.97
CA LEU A 716 -2.70 -7.65 -17.53
C LEU A 716 -2.06 -9.01 -17.17
N GLN A 717 -2.31 -10.07 -17.95
CA GLN A 717 -1.69 -11.37 -17.76
C GLN A 717 -0.21 -11.33 -18.15
N ASP A 718 0.16 -10.61 -19.21
CA ASP A 718 1.56 -10.38 -19.63
C ASP A 718 2.33 -9.59 -18.57
N LEU A 719 1.73 -8.52 -18.05
CA LEU A 719 2.32 -7.73 -16.96
C LEU A 719 2.47 -8.54 -15.65
N MET A 720 1.62 -9.56 -15.43
CA MET A 720 1.71 -10.48 -14.29
C MET A 720 2.70 -11.64 -14.53
N ARG A 721 2.91 -12.05 -15.79
CA ARG A 721 3.95 -13.03 -16.21
C ARG A 721 5.36 -12.43 -16.06
N ALA A 722 5.51 -11.14 -16.33
CA ALA A 722 6.76 -10.38 -16.31
C ALA A 722 7.71 -10.73 -15.16
N SER A 723 9.02 -10.71 -15.42
CA SER A 723 10.01 -10.75 -14.32
C SER A 723 9.94 -9.43 -13.54
N ALA A 724 10.08 -9.46 -12.21
CA ALA A 724 9.76 -8.30 -11.37
C ALA A 724 10.78 -8.05 -10.27
N GLU A 725 11.31 -6.83 -10.19
CA GLU A 725 12.25 -6.34 -9.19
C GLU A 725 11.66 -5.15 -8.42
N VAL A 726 11.90 -5.05 -7.10
CA VAL A 726 11.40 -3.93 -6.28
C VAL A 726 12.39 -2.76 -6.34
N LEU A 727 12.04 -1.72 -7.11
CA LEU A 727 12.86 -0.49 -7.19
C LEU A 727 12.77 0.34 -5.91
N GLY A 728 11.63 0.34 -5.22
CA GLY A 728 11.49 1.02 -3.95
C GLY A 728 10.07 0.98 -3.35
N SER A 729 10.00 1.21 -2.05
CA SER A 729 8.74 1.34 -1.31
C SER A 729 8.80 2.54 -0.37
N GLY A 730 7.82 3.43 -0.46
CA GLY A 730 7.71 4.62 0.39
C GLY A 730 6.28 4.90 0.81
N ASN A 731 6.04 6.06 1.44
CA ASN A 731 4.72 6.41 1.97
C ASN A 731 3.61 6.37 0.90
N PHE A 732 3.92 6.75 -0.35
CA PHE A 732 2.94 6.87 -1.44
C PHE A 732 2.59 5.54 -2.14
N GLY A 733 3.39 4.49 -1.96
CA GLY A 733 3.24 3.24 -2.72
C GLY A 733 4.53 2.42 -2.83
N ALA A 734 4.53 1.49 -3.78
CA ALA A 734 5.72 0.72 -4.16
C ALA A 734 5.88 0.71 -5.70
N SER A 735 7.12 0.84 -6.16
CA SER A 735 7.51 0.79 -7.57
C SER A 735 8.23 -0.52 -7.85
N TYR A 736 7.83 -1.19 -8.93
CA TYR A 736 8.38 -2.45 -9.39
C TYR A 736 8.88 -2.28 -10.82
N LYS A 737 10.12 -2.67 -11.11
CA LYS A 737 10.56 -2.87 -12.50
C LYS A 737 9.93 -4.17 -12.97
N ALA A 738 9.18 -4.14 -14.06
CA ALA A 738 8.66 -5.31 -14.75
C ALA A 738 9.41 -5.46 -16.08
N VAL A 739 9.85 -6.66 -16.43
CA VAL A 739 10.39 -6.95 -17.77
C VAL A 739 9.49 -7.98 -18.44
N LEU A 740 8.90 -7.59 -19.57
CA LEU A 740 8.01 -8.39 -20.41
C LEU A 740 8.78 -9.49 -21.17
N VAL A 741 8.04 -10.37 -21.86
CA VAL A 741 8.60 -11.57 -22.52
C VAL A 741 9.45 -11.23 -23.75
N ASP A 742 9.16 -10.10 -24.40
CA ASP A 742 9.93 -9.49 -25.49
C ASP A 742 11.20 -8.75 -25.00
N GLY A 743 11.38 -8.60 -23.68
CA GLY A 743 12.46 -7.84 -23.07
C GLY A 743 12.12 -6.37 -22.76
N GLU A 744 10.92 -5.88 -23.08
CA GLU A 744 10.49 -4.52 -22.77
C GLU A 744 10.49 -4.28 -21.26
N ALA A 745 11.19 -3.22 -20.80
CA ALA A 745 11.32 -2.88 -19.39
C ALA A 745 10.41 -1.71 -19.01
N LEU A 746 9.52 -1.97 -18.04
CA LEU A 746 8.50 -1.05 -17.55
C LEU A 746 8.65 -0.82 -16.04
N VAL A 747 8.01 0.22 -15.52
CA VAL A 747 7.81 0.45 -14.08
C VAL A 747 6.32 0.40 -13.76
N VAL A 748 5.93 -0.58 -12.97
CA VAL A 748 4.58 -0.69 -12.39
C VAL A 748 4.61 -0.06 -11.00
N LYS A 749 3.81 0.99 -10.78
CA LYS A 749 3.73 1.69 -9.50
C LYS A 749 2.37 1.51 -8.86
N ARG A 750 2.36 0.86 -7.69
CA ARG A 750 1.17 0.50 -6.90
C ARG A 750 0.93 1.55 -5.82
N PHE A 751 -0.12 2.35 -6.00
CA PHE A 751 -0.48 3.43 -5.07
C PHE A 751 -1.47 2.93 -4.01
N LYS A 752 -1.20 3.25 -2.74
CA LYS A 752 -2.07 2.85 -1.61
C LYS A 752 -3.11 3.93 -1.25
N GLN A 753 -2.84 5.18 -1.57
CA GLN A 753 -3.65 6.34 -1.19
C GLN A 753 -4.51 6.90 -2.33
N MET A 754 -4.83 6.09 -3.34
CA MET A 754 -5.75 6.44 -4.44
C MET A 754 -7.01 5.55 -4.44
N ASN A 755 -7.44 5.10 -3.26
CA ASN A 755 -8.53 4.12 -3.10
C ASN A 755 -9.89 4.73 -2.76
N GLY A 756 -9.97 6.05 -2.53
CA GLY A 756 -11.21 6.76 -2.23
C GLY A 756 -11.90 7.40 -3.44
N ILE A 757 -11.22 7.50 -4.59
CA ILE A 757 -11.75 8.12 -5.81
C ILE A 757 -12.69 7.18 -6.60
N ALA A 758 -13.75 7.75 -7.18
CA ALA A 758 -14.66 7.03 -8.06
C ALA A 758 -13.95 6.51 -9.32
N ARG A 759 -14.59 5.57 -10.02
CA ARG A 759 -13.99 4.92 -11.20
C ARG A 759 -13.91 5.88 -12.38
N GLU A 760 -14.97 6.64 -12.58
CA GLU A 760 -15.19 7.56 -13.68
C GLU A 760 -14.21 8.74 -13.60
N ASP A 761 -14.10 9.38 -12.43
CA ASP A 761 -13.14 10.47 -12.16
C ASP A 761 -11.69 10.03 -12.38
N PHE A 762 -11.33 8.83 -11.89
CA PHE A 762 -9.97 8.30 -12.06
C PHE A 762 -9.64 8.00 -13.52
N HIS A 763 -10.57 7.40 -14.28
CA HIS A 763 -10.37 7.19 -15.73
C HIS A 763 -10.20 8.53 -16.45
N GLU A 764 -11.03 9.53 -16.16
CA GLU A 764 -10.97 10.83 -16.83
C GLU A 764 -9.70 11.61 -16.47
N HIS A 765 -9.27 11.59 -15.20
CA HIS A 765 -7.99 12.18 -14.81
C HIS A 765 -6.80 11.50 -15.48
N MET A 766 -6.80 10.16 -15.57
CA MET A 766 -5.70 9.43 -16.21
C MET A 766 -5.67 9.58 -17.73
N ARG A 767 -6.83 9.75 -18.39
CA ARG A 767 -6.89 10.16 -19.81
C ARG A 767 -6.24 11.53 -20.04
N ARG A 768 -6.46 12.49 -19.14
CA ARG A 768 -5.82 13.81 -19.21
C ARG A 768 -4.31 13.70 -18.96
N LEU A 769 -3.91 12.93 -17.94
CA LEU A 769 -2.50 12.75 -17.58
C LEU A 769 -1.65 12.17 -18.74
N GLY A 770 -2.16 11.16 -19.45
CA GLY A 770 -1.43 10.55 -20.59
C GLY A 770 -1.47 11.34 -21.90
N ARG A 771 -2.17 12.48 -21.97
CA ARG A 771 -2.04 13.44 -23.09
C ARG A 771 -0.79 14.32 -22.95
N LEU A 772 -0.26 14.46 -21.74
CA LEU A 772 0.92 15.28 -21.45
C LEU A 772 2.17 14.64 -22.06
N LYS A 773 2.85 15.37 -22.95
CA LYS A 773 4.05 14.93 -23.66
C LYS A 773 5.06 16.07 -23.76
N HIS A 774 6.17 15.94 -23.04
CA HIS A 774 7.22 16.94 -22.96
C HIS A 774 8.57 16.25 -22.67
N PRO A 775 9.71 16.69 -23.24
CA PRO A 775 11.02 16.03 -23.07
C PRO A 775 11.51 15.87 -21.63
N ASN A 776 10.91 16.58 -20.67
CA ASN A 776 11.24 16.47 -19.24
C ASN A 776 10.12 15.86 -18.37
N LEU A 777 9.14 15.18 -18.96
CA LEU A 777 8.14 14.37 -18.22
C LEU A 777 8.27 12.90 -18.59
N LEU A 778 8.20 12.01 -17.60
CA LEU A 778 8.00 10.57 -17.84
C LEU A 778 6.51 10.33 -18.18
N PRO A 779 6.15 9.84 -19.39
CA PRO A 779 4.75 9.67 -19.78
C PRO A 779 4.08 8.49 -19.06
N LEU A 780 2.75 8.59 -18.91
CA LEU A 780 1.91 7.46 -18.47
C LEU A 780 1.60 6.55 -19.67
N VAL A 781 2.12 5.33 -19.66
CA VAL A 781 1.89 4.34 -20.73
C VAL A 781 0.51 3.69 -20.58
N ALA A 782 0.20 3.22 -19.37
CA ALA A 782 -1.04 2.54 -19.05
C ALA A 782 -1.39 2.62 -17.56
N TYR A 783 -2.63 2.31 -17.19
CA TYR A 783 -3.09 2.29 -15.80
C TYR A 783 -4.13 1.19 -15.53
N LEU A 784 -4.33 0.85 -14.26
CA LEU A 784 -5.33 -0.10 -13.79
C LEU A 784 -6.20 0.52 -12.69
N TYR A 785 -7.53 0.51 -12.87
CA TYR A 785 -8.48 0.73 -11.78
C TYR A 785 -8.99 -0.59 -11.22
N ARG A 786 -8.80 -0.79 -9.91
CA ARG A 786 -9.57 -1.71 -9.07
C ARG A 786 -10.03 -0.96 -7.82
N LYS A 787 -11.08 -1.45 -7.15
CA LYS A 787 -11.69 -0.77 -5.98
C LYS A 787 -10.66 -0.44 -4.90
N GLU A 788 -9.80 -1.40 -4.57
CA GLU A 788 -8.79 -1.30 -3.50
C GLU A 788 -7.35 -1.18 -4.02
N GLU A 789 -7.16 -0.96 -5.32
CA GLU A 789 -5.83 -0.96 -5.94
C GLU A 789 -5.80 -0.07 -7.19
N LYS A 790 -4.79 0.79 -7.28
CA LYS A 790 -4.45 1.55 -8.49
C LYS A 790 -3.01 1.24 -8.90
N LEU A 791 -2.83 0.89 -10.17
CA LEU A 791 -1.51 0.78 -10.78
C LEU A 791 -1.37 1.86 -11.84
N LEU A 792 -0.23 2.55 -11.87
CA LEU A 792 0.23 3.33 -13.03
C LEU A 792 1.45 2.60 -13.62
N VAL A 793 1.58 2.62 -14.94
CA VAL A 793 2.66 1.97 -15.68
C VAL A 793 3.35 3.02 -16.56
N SER A 794 4.67 3.11 -16.43
CA SER A 794 5.55 3.94 -17.26
C SER A 794 6.71 3.09 -17.80
N ASP A 795 7.54 3.67 -18.66
CA ASP A 795 8.81 3.08 -19.06
C ASP A 795 9.81 2.94 -17.89
N PHE A 796 10.74 1.99 -18.00
CA PHE A 796 11.88 1.87 -17.10
C PHE A 796 13.04 2.75 -17.57
N VAL A 797 13.45 3.69 -16.72
CA VAL A 797 14.57 4.61 -16.99
C VAL A 797 15.84 4.08 -16.32
N THR A 798 16.91 3.93 -17.11
CA THR A 798 18.12 3.15 -16.78
C THR A 798 19.01 3.79 -15.71
N ASN A 799 19.30 5.09 -15.80
CA ASN A 799 20.15 5.81 -14.83
C ASN A 799 19.45 6.11 -13.48
N GLY A 800 18.19 5.71 -13.31
CA GLY A 800 17.48 5.77 -12.03
C GLY A 800 17.04 7.18 -11.62
N SER A 801 17.08 7.49 -10.32
CA SER A 801 16.65 8.79 -9.79
C SER A 801 17.81 9.69 -9.38
N LEU A 802 17.61 11.00 -9.46
CA LEU A 802 18.58 12.02 -9.01
C LEU A 802 19.01 11.79 -7.55
N ALA A 803 18.08 11.39 -6.66
CA ALA A 803 18.39 11.00 -5.28
C ALA A 803 19.42 9.87 -5.17
N THR A 804 19.45 8.97 -6.15
CA THR A 804 20.38 7.82 -6.18
C THR A 804 21.77 8.23 -6.67
N LEU A 805 21.87 9.26 -7.53
CA LEU A 805 23.15 9.78 -8.00
C LEU A 805 23.76 10.85 -7.07
N LEU A 806 22.95 11.57 -6.30
CA LEU A 806 23.42 12.46 -5.24
C LEU A 806 23.84 11.66 -3.99
N HIS A 807 22.98 10.75 -3.51
CA HIS A 807 23.11 10.16 -2.16
C HIS A 807 23.38 8.65 -2.13
N GLY A 808 23.51 8.01 -3.30
CA GLY A 808 23.74 6.57 -3.41
C GLY A 808 25.22 6.17 -3.35
N LYS A 809 25.51 4.90 -3.67
CA LYS A 809 26.90 4.38 -3.72
C LYS A 809 27.75 4.99 -4.85
N HIS A 810 27.11 5.69 -5.77
CA HIS A 810 27.71 6.40 -6.90
C HIS A 810 27.61 7.93 -6.71
N SER A 811 27.46 8.39 -5.45
CA SER A 811 27.56 9.81 -5.07
C SER A 811 28.87 10.41 -5.60
N GLY A 812 28.76 11.28 -6.61
CA GLY A 812 29.89 11.95 -7.25
C GLY A 812 30.04 11.75 -8.75
N VAL A 813 29.12 11.07 -9.43
CA VAL A 813 29.11 11.01 -10.92
C VAL A 813 28.69 12.35 -11.54
N LEU A 814 27.80 13.12 -10.89
CA LEU A 814 27.25 14.36 -11.42
C LEU A 814 28.17 15.56 -11.18
N LYS A 815 28.90 15.98 -12.23
CA LYS A 815 29.59 17.28 -12.34
C LYS A 815 28.60 18.46 -12.30
N TRP A 816 29.11 19.68 -12.13
CA TRP A 816 28.30 20.90 -12.20
C TRP A 816 27.47 21.02 -13.49
N SER A 817 28.06 20.82 -14.67
CA SER A 817 27.37 20.91 -15.97
C SER A 817 26.16 19.96 -16.06
N SER A 818 26.31 18.73 -15.56
CA SER A 818 25.20 17.76 -15.45
C SER A 818 24.11 18.23 -14.49
N ARG A 819 24.48 18.77 -13.31
CA ARG A 819 23.51 19.30 -12.33
C ARG A 819 22.77 20.53 -12.85
N LEU A 820 23.44 21.42 -13.58
CA LEU A 820 22.83 22.55 -14.27
C LEU A 820 21.83 22.10 -15.35
N LYS A 821 22.21 21.13 -16.20
CA LYS A 821 21.32 20.50 -17.20
C LYS A 821 20.05 19.95 -16.54
N ILE A 822 20.20 19.26 -15.41
CA ILE A 822 19.11 18.68 -14.63
C ILE A 822 18.19 19.77 -14.03
N ILE A 823 18.74 20.82 -13.42
CA ILE A 823 17.93 21.92 -12.88
C ILE A 823 17.15 22.65 -14.00
N LYS A 824 17.80 22.93 -15.14
CA LYS A 824 17.17 23.53 -16.32
C LYS A 824 16.00 22.70 -16.87
N GLY A 825 16.19 21.39 -17.04
CA GLY A 825 15.13 20.51 -17.55
C GLY A 825 13.98 20.32 -16.56
N VAL A 826 14.25 20.28 -15.25
CA VAL A 826 13.19 20.27 -14.22
C VAL A 826 12.35 21.55 -14.29
N ALA A 827 12.98 22.73 -14.37
CA ALA A 827 12.26 23.99 -14.49
C ALA A 827 11.37 24.04 -15.75
N LYS A 828 11.88 23.57 -16.90
CA LYS A 828 11.12 23.46 -18.16
C LYS A 828 9.94 22.49 -18.05
N GLY A 829 10.13 21.34 -17.39
CA GLY A 829 9.04 20.40 -17.08
C GLY A 829 7.94 20.99 -16.18
N LEU A 830 8.30 21.80 -15.19
CA LEU A 830 7.33 22.48 -14.32
C LEU A 830 6.54 23.58 -15.06
N ILE A 831 7.19 24.37 -15.91
CA ILE A 831 6.53 25.39 -16.75
C ILE A 831 5.49 24.73 -17.67
N TYR A 832 5.86 23.63 -18.32
CA TYR A 832 4.92 22.84 -19.14
C TYR A 832 3.72 22.36 -18.32
N LEU A 833 3.93 21.80 -17.12
CA LEU A 833 2.84 21.40 -16.22
C LEU A 833 1.95 22.58 -15.79
N GLN A 834 2.54 23.75 -15.48
CA GLN A 834 1.78 24.97 -15.12
C GLN A 834 0.82 25.42 -16.23
N ASN A 835 1.21 25.22 -17.49
CA ASN A 835 0.45 25.63 -18.66
C ASN A 835 -0.62 24.61 -19.09
N GLU A 836 -0.32 23.31 -18.98
CA GLU A 836 -1.23 22.23 -19.41
C GLU A 836 -2.27 21.80 -18.36
N VAL A 837 -1.95 21.92 -17.06
CA VAL A 837 -2.90 21.67 -15.96
C VAL A 837 -3.11 22.92 -15.07
N PRO A 838 -3.49 24.07 -15.64
CA PRO A 838 -3.50 25.36 -14.95
C PRO A 838 -4.57 25.47 -13.86
N THR A 839 -5.53 24.54 -13.84
CA THR A 839 -6.58 24.39 -12.81
C THR A 839 -6.08 23.77 -11.52
N LEU A 840 -4.90 23.14 -11.50
CA LEU A 840 -4.29 22.63 -10.28
C LEU A 840 -3.59 23.75 -9.53
N SER A 841 -3.81 23.82 -8.21
CA SER A 841 -3.07 24.73 -7.32
C SER A 841 -1.59 24.36 -7.25
N VAL A 842 -1.25 23.07 -7.36
CA VAL A 842 0.11 22.55 -7.52
C VAL A 842 0.15 21.58 -8.71
N PRO A 843 0.60 22.02 -9.91
CA PRO A 843 0.73 21.17 -11.09
C PRO A 843 1.57 19.90 -10.88
N HIS A 844 2.57 19.91 -10.00
CA HIS A 844 3.33 18.73 -9.61
C HIS A 844 2.98 18.24 -8.19
N GLY A 845 3.02 19.13 -7.19
CA GLY A 845 2.70 18.89 -5.78
C GLY A 845 3.64 17.93 -5.01
N HIS A 846 4.57 17.27 -5.69
CA HIS A 846 5.42 16.21 -5.13
C HIS A 846 6.81 16.15 -5.79
N LEU A 847 7.31 17.28 -6.28
CA LEU A 847 8.67 17.39 -6.82
C LEU A 847 9.69 17.14 -5.70
N LYS A 848 10.69 16.28 -5.98
CA LYS A 848 11.82 15.95 -5.10
C LYS A 848 12.84 15.10 -5.88
N SER A 849 14.07 14.98 -5.41
CA SER A 849 15.15 14.22 -6.06
C SER A 849 14.82 12.74 -6.36
N SER A 850 13.92 12.12 -5.59
CA SER A 850 13.45 10.74 -5.81
C SER A 850 12.27 10.61 -6.78
N ASN A 851 11.71 11.74 -7.25
CA ASN A 851 10.69 11.83 -8.30
C ASN A 851 11.21 12.52 -9.58
N VAL A 852 12.52 12.78 -9.65
CA VAL A 852 13.24 13.14 -10.89
C VAL A 852 14.04 11.91 -11.31
N LEU A 853 13.64 11.27 -12.41
CA LEU A 853 14.44 10.24 -13.06
C LEU A 853 15.41 10.87 -14.06
N LEU A 854 16.42 10.12 -14.47
CA LEU A 854 17.45 10.55 -15.43
C LEU A 854 17.56 9.50 -16.53
N ASP A 855 17.45 9.92 -17.78
CA ASP A 855 17.66 9.04 -18.94
C ASP A 855 19.15 8.80 -19.24
N GLU A 856 19.45 8.17 -20.37
CA GLU A 856 20.81 7.76 -20.76
C GLU A 856 21.74 8.95 -20.98
N ASP A 857 21.21 10.10 -21.43
CA ASP A 857 21.93 11.37 -21.61
C ASP A 857 21.89 12.25 -20.34
N TYR A 858 21.38 11.74 -19.21
CA TYR A 858 21.11 12.49 -17.98
C TYR A 858 20.14 13.68 -18.17
N ASN A 859 19.21 13.61 -19.13
CA ASN A 859 18.07 14.53 -19.15
C ASN A 859 17.12 14.18 -17.99
N PRO A 860 16.57 15.18 -17.28
CA PRO A 860 15.63 14.95 -16.18
C PRO A 860 14.23 14.63 -16.71
N LEU A 861 13.62 13.58 -16.15
CA LEU A 861 12.24 13.16 -16.40
C LEU A 861 11.46 13.21 -15.08
N LEU A 862 10.50 14.14 -14.97
CA LEU A 862 9.63 14.23 -13.80
C LEU A 862 8.63 13.06 -13.76
N MET A 863 8.35 12.54 -12.57
CA MET A 863 7.29 11.56 -12.32
C MET A 863 6.45 11.94 -11.08
N ASP A 864 5.30 11.30 -10.88
CA ASP A 864 4.30 11.63 -9.82
C ASP A 864 3.72 13.07 -9.92
N TYR A 865 3.74 13.68 -11.11
CA TYR A 865 3.12 14.99 -11.37
C TYR A 865 1.59 14.91 -11.51
N ALA A 866 0.91 16.04 -11.27
CA ALA A 866 -0.55 16.20 -11.38
C ALA A 866 -1.42 15.16 -10.63
N LEU A 867 -0.88 14.46 -9.64
CA LEU A 867 -1.61 13.40 -8.91
C LEU A 867 -2.58 13.92 -7.83
N LEU A 868 -2.56 15.22 -7.49
CA LEU A 868 -3.37 15.77 -6.39
C LEU A 868 -4.85 15.34 -6.41
N PRO A 869 -5.60 15.41 -7.53
CA PRO A 869 -7.03 15.07 -7.55
C PRO A 869 -7.35 13.60 -7.26
N VAL A 870 -6.39 12.69 -7.47
CA VAL A 870 -6.60 11.24 -7.30
C VAL A 870 -6.13 10.71 -5.95
N VAL A 871 -5.53 11.54 -5.10
CA VAL A 871 -5.05 11.16 -3.77
C VAL A 871 -6.12 11.41 -2.71
N ASN A 872 -6.35 10.41 -1.86
CA ASN A 872 -7.24 10.46 -0.71
C ASN A 872 -6.91 11.69 0.17
N ALA A 873 -7.84 12.66 0.24
CA ALA A 873 -7.68 13.88 1.05
C ALA A 873 -7.30 13.60 2.52
N SER A 874 -7.77 12.49 3.08
CA SER A 874 -7.43 12.02 4.44
C SER A 874 -5.96 11.63 4.66
N HIS A 875 -5.16 11.48 3.59
CA HIS A 875 -3.76 11.06 3.63
C HIS A 875 -2.82 12.04 2.93
N VAL A 876 -3.34 12.97 2.14
CA VAL A 876 -2.55 13.83 1.23
C VAL A 876 -1.42 14.59 1.94
N HIS A 877 -1.69 15.08 3.15
CA HIS A 877 -0.75 15.83 3.99
C HIS A 877 0.48 15.02 4.47
N HIS A 878 0.37 13.69 4.50
CA HIS A 878 1.47 12.80 4.89
C HIS A 878 2.25 12.23 3.68
N VAL A 879 1.86 12.62 2.46
CA VAL A 879 2.19 11.90 1.22
C VAL A 879 2.79 12.82 0.15
N LEU A 880 2.18 13.97 -0.14
CA LEU A 880 2.67 14.93 -1.15
C LEU A 880 3.53 16.02 -0.49
N LEU A 881 4.61 16.45 -1.16
CA LEU A 881 5.58 17.39 -0.56
C LEU A 881 5.00 18.80 -0.36
N ALA A 882 4.06 19.22 -1.21
CA ALA A 882 3.41 20.53 -1.11
C ALA A 882 2.82 20.84 0.28
N TYR A 883 2.36 19.82 1.01
CA TYR A 883 1.82 19.96 2.37
C TYR A 883 2.90 20.04 3.48
N LYS A 884 4.17 20.15 3.12
CA LYS A 884 5.29 20.51 4.01
C LYS A 884 5.80 21.94 3.79
N SER A 885 5.17 22.69 2.90
CA SER A 885 5.53 24.08 2.62
C SER A 885 5.19 25.02 3.79
N PRO A 886 5.95 26.11 3.97
CA PRO A 886 5.72 27.05 5.07
C PRO A 886 4.36 27.74 4.95
N GLU A 887 3.91 28.10 3.74
CA GLU A 887 2.58 28.69 3.55
C GLU A 887 1.44 27.73 3.97
N TYR A 888 1.63 26.41 3.80
CA TYR A 888 0.67 25.43 4.31
C TYR A 888 0.74 25.30 5.84
N ALA A 889 1.94 25.34 6.42
CA ALA A 889 2.12 25.28 7.87
C ALA A 889 1.55 26.52 8.59
N GLN A 890 1.66 27.70 7.98
CA GLN A 890 1.15 28.97 8.52
C GLN A 890 -0.35 29.18 8.23
N HIS A 891 -0.80 28.95 6.98
CA HIS A 891 -2.13 29.37 6.50
C HIS A 891 -3.07 28.21 6.12
N GLY A 892 -2.62 26.95 6.20
CA GLY A 892 -3.41 25.77 5.83
C GLY A 892 -3.74 25.66 4.34
N ARG A 893 -3.02 26.39 3.47
CA ARG A 893 -3.29 26.49 2.02
C ARG A 893 -2.02 26.26 1.20
N ILE A 894 -2.19 25.72 -0.01
CA ILE A 894 -1.12 25.54 -1.02
C ILE A 894 -1.47 26.32 -2.30
N THR A 895 -0.47 26.77 -3.04
CA THR A 895 -0.61 27.64 -4.22
C THR A 895 0.42 27.29 -5.29
N LYS A 896 0.41 27.97 -6.45
CA LYS A 896 1.43 27.73 -7.50
C LYS A 896 2.86 28.04 -7.02
N LYS A 897 3.02 28.98 -6.06
CA LYS A 897 4.28 29.26 -5.33
C LYS A 897 4.79 28.05 -4.53
N THR A 898 3.95 27.06 -4.23
CA THR A 898 4.33 25.85 -3.48
C THR A 898 5.19 24.91 -4.31
N ASP A 899 4.92 24.76 -5.61
CA ASP A 899 5.81 23.99 -6.50
C ASP A 899 7.12 24.73 -6.79
N VAL A 900 7.12 26.07 -6.77
CA VAL A 900 8.37 26.88 -6.79
C VAL A 900 9.22 26.63 -5.54
N TRP A 901 8.60 26.48 -4.36
CA TRP A 901 9.31 26.11 -3.15
C TRP A 901 9.84 24.67 -3.19
N CYS A 902 9.10 23.72 -3.78
CA CYS A 902 9.64 22.39 -4.06
C CYS A 902 10.83 22.44 -5.04
N LEU A 903 10.80 23.31 -6.05
CA LEU A 903 11.93 23.54 -6.97
C LEU A 903 13.14 24.12 -6.20
N GLY A 904 12.92 25.09 -5.33
CA GLY A 904 13.97 25.65 -4.46
C GLY A 904 14.66 24.59 -3.60
N THR A 905 13.87 23.76 -2.91
CA THR A 905 14.44 22.68 -2.07
C THR A 905 15.22 21.64 -2.89
N LEU A 906 14.77 21.33 -4.11
CA LEU A 906 15.50 20.47 -5.05
C LEU A 906 16.82 21.09 -5.52
N ILE A 907 16.84 22.40 -5.82
CA ILE A 907 18.06 23.13 -6.20
C ILE A 907 19.07 23.10 -5.06
N LEU A 908 18.65 23.39 -3.83
CA LEU A 908 19.52 23.35 -2.65
C LEU A 908 20.03 21.93 -2.36
N GLU A 909 19.19 20.89 -2.49
CA GLU A 909 19.62 19.49 -2.38
C GLU A 909 20.69 19.14 -3.45
N THR A 910 20.50 19.61 -4.69
CA THR A 910 21.39 19.35 -5.82
C THR A 910 22.73 20.07 -5.69
N LEU A 911 22.74 21.31 -5.16
CA LEU A 911 23.95 22.11 -4.92
C LEU A 911 24.75 21.61 -3.71
N THR A 912 24.08 21.24 -2.61
CA THR A 912 24.77 20.88 -1.36
C THR A 912 25.15 19.40 -1.28
N GLY A 913 24.47 18.52 -2.02
CA GLY A 913 24.60 17.07 -1.85
C GLY A 913 24.06 16.57 -0.49
N ARG A 914 23.37 17.41 0.28
CA ARG A 914 22.88 17.08 1.64
C ARG A 914 21.43 16.58 1.58
N TYR A 915 21.20 15.30 1.90
CA TYR A 915 19.86 14.69 1.85
C TYR A 915 18.94 15.10 3.01
N LEU A 916 17.73 15.59 2.68
CA LEU A 916 16.69 15.94 3.65
C LEU A 916 15.79 14.75 4.03
N ALA A 917 16.28 13.95 4.98
CA ALA A 917 15.56 12.79 5.52
C ALA A 917 14.38 13.15 6.46
N HIS A 918 13.22 13.49 5.89
CA HIS A 918 11.91 13.46 6.58
C HIS A 918 11.74 14.33 7.85
N GLY A 919 12.14 15.60 7.80
CA GLY A 919 11.77 16.59 8.81
C GLY A 919 10.28 17.00 8.82
N THR A 920 9.91 17.73 9.87
CA THR A 920 8.74 18.62 9.96
C THR A 920 8.96 19.88 9.12
N SER A 921 7.97 20.79 9.07
CA SER A 921 8.14 22.10 8.42
C SER A 921 9.19 22.97 9.11
N ALA A 922 9.36 22.81 10.44
CA ALA A 922 10.33 23.59 11.21
C ALA A 922 11.77 23.13 10.95
N ASP A 923 12.01 21.82 10.88
CA ASP A 923 13.34 21.27 10.55
C ASP A 923 13.81 21.71 9.15
N LEU A 924 12.86 21.81 8.21
CA LEU A 924 13.13 22.23 6.84
C LEU A 924 13.40 23.74 6.74
N ALA A 925 12.64 24.57 7.45
CA ALA A 925 12.93 26.00 7.57
C ALA A 925 14.31 26.24 8.24
N ALA A 926 14.62 25.51 9.30
CA ALA A 926 15.93 25.60 9.98
C ALA A 926 17.10 25.21 9.06
N TRP A 927 16.95 24.21 8.19
CA TRP A 927 17.96 23.82 7.21
C TRP A 927 18.15 24.88 6.11
N ILE A 928 17.07 25.46 5.58
CA ILE A 928 17.12 26.56 4.59
C ILE A 928 17.84 27.77 5.20
N ASN A 929 17.47 28.17 6.41
CA ASN A 929 18.07 29.30 7.13
C ASN A 929 19.53 29.03 7.51
N GLY A 930 19.89 27.78 7.81
CA GLY A 930 21.27 27.37 8.04
C GLY A 930 22.15 27.53 6.80
N ILE A 931 21.68 27.07 5.63
CA ILE A 931 22.39 27.25 4.35
C ILE A 931 22.58 28.74 4.01
N ALA A 932 21.57 29.58 4.28
CA ALA A 932 21.65 31.02 4.05
C ALA A 932 22.59 31.76 5.03
N GLY A 933 23.12 31.08 6.06
CA GLY A 933 24.08 31.62 7.04
C GLY A 933 25.44 30.91 7.08
N GLU A 934 25.67 29.90 6.23
CA GLU A 934 27.00 29.29 6.05
C GLU A 934 27.86 30.14 5.09
N GLU A 935 29.19 30.12 5.27
CA GLU A 935 30.09 30.65 4.24
C GLU A 935 29.84 29.92 2.91
N GLU A 936 29.67 30.65 1.81
CA GLU A 936 29.36 30.07 0.48
C GLU A 936 30.42 29.02 0.02
N SER A 937 31.65 29.12 0.53
CA SER A 937 32.73 28.15 0.34
C SER A 937 32.51 26.77 1.01
N ARG A 938 31.52 26.64 1.91
CA ARG A 938 31.21 25.40 2.65
C ARG A 938 29.86 24.80 2.29
N VAL A 939 29.00 25.57 1.61
CA VAL A 939 27.65 25.16 1.20
C VAL A 939 27.69 24.09 0.11
N PHE A 940 28.54 24.27 -0.90
CA PHE A 940 28.58 23.41 -2.10
C PHE A 940 29.13 22.01 -1.84
N ASP A 941 28.62 21.05 -2.60
CA ASP A 941 29.17 19.70 -2.70
C ASP A 941 30.59 19.75 -3.29
N ARG A 942 31.58 19.33 -2.50
CA ARG A 942 33.01 19.25 -2.85
C ARG A 942 33.28 18.45 -4.13
N GLN A 943 32.38 17.55 -4.51
CA GLN A 943 32.51 16.77 -5.76
C GLN A 943 32.23 17.61 -7.01
N MET A 944 31.58 18.77 -6.88
CA MET A 944 31.49 19.77 -7.96
C MET A 944 32.77 20.61 -8.08
N GLU A 945 33.47 20.85 -6.96
CA GLU A 945 34.69 21.68 -6.95
C GLU A 945 35.90 21.00 -7.60
N GLY A 946 35.89 19.67 -7.73
CA GLY A 946 36.94 18.85 -8.34
C GLY A 946 37.08 19.02 -9.85
N GLY A 947 37.41 20.23 -10.31
CA GLY A 947 37.50 20.63 -11.72
C GLY A 947 36.65 21.85 -12.09
N ALA A 948 36.01 22.51 -11.13
CA ALA A 948 35.25 23.74 -11.40
C ALA A 948 36.16 24.91 -11.75
N SER A 949 35.81 25.65 -12.81
CA SER A 949 36.45 26.94 -13.11
C SER A 949 35.87 28.06 -12.23
N ALA A 950 36.49 29.25 -12.27
CA ALA A 950 35.92 30.43 -11.63
C ALA A 950 34.56 30.85 -12.23
N SER A 951 34.33 30.58 -13.53
CA SER A 951 33.01 30.73 -14.17
C SER A 951 31.99 29.78 -13.52
N SER A 952 32.32 28.49 -13.47
CA SER A 952 31.48 27.45 -12.90
C SER A 952 31.12 27.76 -11.45
N ARG A 953 32.06 28.30 -10.65
CA ARG A 953 31.78 28.71 -9.26
C ARG A 953 30.76 29.85 -9.17
N ASN A 954 30.93 30.90 -9.98
CA ASN A 954 30.00 32.02 -10.08
C ASN A 954 28.59 31.57 -10.53
N GLN A 955 28.50 30.55 -11.38
CA GLN A 955 27.24 29.92 -11.78
C GLN A 955 26.57 29.16 -10.62
N MET A 956 27.35 28.44 -9.79
CA MET A 956 26.84 27.77 -8.58
C MET A 956 26.33 28.79 -7.54
N GLU A 957 27.06 29.89 -7.34
CA GLU A 957 26.69 31.00 -6.44
C GLU A 957 25.37 31.66 -6.91
N LYS A 958 25.22 31.95 -8.20
CA LYS A 958 23.94 32.40 -8.78
C LYS A 958 22.82 31.38 -8.53
N MET A 959 23.06 30.10 -8.79
CA MET A 959 22.07 29.04 -8.59
C MET A 959 21.65 28.89 -7.10
N LEU A 960 22.58 29.11 -6.16
CA LEU A 960 22.29 29.13 -4.73
C LEU A 960 21.32 30.26 -4.37
N GLN A 961 21.56 31.47 -4.88
CA GLN A 961 20.68 32.62 -4.66
C GLN A 961 19.30 32.45 -5.31
N ILE A 962 19.21 31.76 -6.45
CA ILE A 962 17.93 31.31 -7.03
C ILE A 962 17.23 30.33 -6.09
N GLY A 963 17.93 29.29 -5.61
CA GLY A 963 17.39 28.27 -4.71
C GLY A 963 16.84 28.88 -3.42
N ILE A 964 17.60 29.79 -2.79
CA ILE A 964 17.17 30.56 -1.61
C ILE A 964 15.94 31.44 -1.93
N SER A 965 15.92 32.13 -3.08
CA SER A 965 14.80 32.98 -3.49
C SER A 965 13.51 32.20 -3.79
N CYS A 966 13.63 30.95 -4.23
CA CYS A 966 12.53 29.99 -4.36
C CYS A 966 12.10 29.40 -3.00
N CYS A 967 13.00 29.34 -2.02
CA CYS A 967 12.76 28.74 -0.70
C CYS A 967 12.20 29.68 0.37
N LYS A 968 12.07 30.99 0.10
CA LYS A 968 11.57 31.99 1.06
C LYS A 968 10.26 31.56 1.74
N GLU A 969 10.21 31.74 3.06
CA GLU A 969 9.07 31.36 3.90
C GLU A 969 7.79 32.12 3.49
N ASP A 970 7.92 33.44 3.37
CA ASP A 970 6.94 34.35 2.81
C ASP A 970 6.75 34.11 1.30
N ALA A 971 5.53 33.74 0.91
CA ALA A 971 5.17 33.36 -0.46
C ALA A 971 5.03 34.56 -1.42
N ASP A 972 4.80 35.77 -0.92
CA ASP A 972 4.74 36.99 -1.74
C ASP A 972 6.15 37.52 -2.04
N LYS A 973 7.09 37.33 -1.11
CA LYS A 973 8.53 37.63 -1.33
C LYS A 973 9.26 36.55 -2.15
N ARG A 974 8.67 35.35 -2.28
CA ARG A 974 9.16 34.22 -3.09
C ARG A 974 8.97 34.51 -4.58
N TRP A 975 9.90 34.07 -5.41
CA TRP A 975 9.78 34.21 -6.86
C TRP A 975 8.60 33.41 -7.44
N ASP A 976 8.16 33.79 -8.64
CA ASP A 976 7.25 32.99 -9.47
C ASP A 976 8.03 31.96 -10.29
N LEU A 977 7.31 30.95 -10.81
CA LEU A 977 7.94 29.86 -11.57
C LEU A 977 8.62 30.39 -12.84
N ASP A 978 7.98 31.33 -13.53
CA ASP A 978 8.48 31.97 -14.75
C ASP A 978 9.73 32.83 -14.47
N GLU A 979 9.79 33.50 -13.30
CA GLU A 979 10.97 34.23 -12.85
C GLU A 979 12.12 33.26 -12.55
N ALA A 980 11.86 32.22 -11.74
CA ALA A 980 12.85 31.21 -11.40
C ALA A 980 13.39 30.50 -12.65
N ALA A 981 12.52 30.06 -13.57
CA ALA A 981 12.90 29.41 -14.82
C ALA A 981 13.74 30.34 -15.71
N ARG A 982 13.37 31.63 -15.83
CA ARG A 982 14.15 32.61 -16.60
C ARG A 982 15.54 32.83 -16.01
N GLN A 983 15.66 32.97 -14.69
CA GLN A 983 16.96 33.16 -14.01
C GLN A 983 17.82 31.89 -14.07
N ILE A 984 17.20 30.70 -14.02
CA ILE A 984 17.87 29.40 -14.22
C ILE A 984 18.42 29.29 -15.65
N ASP A 985 17.68 29.70 -16.67
CA ASP A 985 18.15 29.52 -18.05
C ASP A 985 19.20 30.57 -18.47
N LEU A 986 19.20 31.75 -17.83
CA LEU A 986 20.26 32.77 -17.95
C LEU A 986 21.64 32.31 -17.44
N ILE A 987 21.71 31.27 -16.61
CA ILE A 987 22.96 30.60 -16.29
C ILE A 987 23.37 29.77 -17.51
N GLN A 988 24.36 30.25 -18.26
CA GLN A 988 24.90 29.56 -19.43
C GLN A 988 25.58 28.24 -19.02
N HIS A 989 25.68 27.30 -19.95
CA HIS A 989 26.67 26.24 -19.82
C HIS A 989 28.05 26.85 -20.09
N ASP A 990 29.07 26.44 -19.31
CA ASP A 990 30.43 26.48 -19.83
C ASP A 990 30.47 25.49 -21.01
N ASP A 991 30.81 25.94 -22.22
CA ASP A 991 31.12 25.04 -23.35
C ASP A 991 32.47 24.34 -23.06
N ASP A 992 32.53 23.01 -23.22
CA ASP A 992 33.69 22.14 -22.90
C ASP A 992 34.92 22.36 -23.81
#